data_AF-A0A813IBY8-F1
#
_entry.id   AF-A0A813IBY8-F1
#
_cell.length_a   1.000
_cell.length_b   1.000
_cell.length_c   1.000
_cell.angle_alpha   90.00
_cell.angle_beta   90.00
_cell.angle_gamma   90.00
#
_symmetry.space_group_name_H-M   'P 1'
#
loop_
_entity.id
_entity.type
_entity.pdbx_description
1 polymer ?
#
loop_
_entity_poly.entity_id
_entity_poly.type
_entity_poly.pdbx_seq_one_letter_code
_entity_poly.pdbx_strand_id
1 'polypeptide(L)'
;YVSSTAATSNSSSGTCGTTLLQKKGAHLGQLRRTDAEDEDVSDSATSARQSVSVGCAANSHCVVPEGATWVVDSSLQLLTLSVRGTLEWDRDQSGLELRTGYVLVESGGHLQIGTQESPMEQEATVYITKGPEQHEKLGKRFLGGLGTGKIDIHGRRLARTWTLLTSTGYPGQTELLLKDDPVAMGWRVGDRLGLATTSRGESTVHRVAGLGPNKVTLIEPLSHEHWGGFREIEGRQFELAAEVVNLERSVVITGDHDDFEATMEGLHVIMTGSGYMDLRYTRVEYCGQRPIMGRYCLHFHMMKKCPRCVFQGNAVVEGQHVGITVHGTHQSLVDQNVIWDARANGLYTEDGNEMNNTLSRNVMICTDWTKCSVDWVSGNFAQTAGIFLIGMTNNVLENRIIGYENGIWTPGSFRGVGRGAAEGKVCPQHYPFGEWRGNTCHDCQRFGLYLDNQYPRNVEVDEDGYVTDKASCEAFTDDGRDNGVVREIRDEFNWHNMFVGQYAIGDLQFVNYTSVNNAHAMYWKQSKNFADGRLWHMRDSTFAHDPNDNYGQLKVLGPAGPFTFGMKDSVFLGGSRGGSTAVAAGQNCALGGGGGPCTVQYLFENVDFSRLRADQPRIKFGASTTGGQAFVLPMFVAKDNSLGGFRSIVSGHLNGFGQVPPGCQQLGSEWTQSPGGALGCAGLVRRLNLWGPDSGRLQLAGPGYQVPPNWDFPTEGRNAGELWYDDRHGGYGAPVVTGQSYSLSGALQSDTIVEFSDGILADYFGASESVWLEVGGATCELKASDDRSFISTMGRESCGSYCGSPFRTSARHHVIRGGRLNCGDLTAPATTTTTTTSRDPSLAECCAGCDGGFCSPGSGSCYATQAKDYYESCSQPSPSPAPVPTTTTQPSPSPAPVPTTTTAATTPAPGGELAPCCAGCVGGFCSPISNSCYATQVKDYYKSCFQPLSPAPSPTPVPVPSTGSVTWIFHPALNCW
;
A
#
# COMPACT_ATOMS: atom_id res chain seq x y z
N TYR A 1 39.45 30.32 -2.77
CA TYR A 1 39.96 31.51 -2.06
C TYR A 1 38.79 32.16 -1.36
N VAL A 2 38.86 32.21 -0.01
CA VAL A 2 38.47 33.31 0.91
C VAL A 2 37.38 34.27 0.41
N SER A 3 36.33 34.64 1.11
CA SER A 3 35.68 34.28 2.37
C SER A 3 34.45 35.19 2.48
N SER A 4 33.60 34.86 3.44
CA SER A 4 32.99 35.81 4.38
C SER A 4 31.83 36.71 3.92
N THR A 5 30.67 36.31 4.46
CA THR A 5 29.86 37.06 5.44
C THR A 5 28.90 38.14 4.96
N ALA A 6 27.63 37.79 5.19
CA ALA A 6 26.75 38.44 6.16
C ALA A 6 25.96 39.68 5.71
N ALA A 7 24.67 39.40 5.52
CA ALA A 7 23.61 39.76 6.46
C ALA A 7 22.92 41.13 6.31
N THR A 8 21.59 41.00 6.38
CA THR A 8 20.60 41.94 6.93
C THR A 8 20.42 43.23 6.13
N SER A 9 19.22 43.70 5.80
CA SER A 9 17.86 43.49 6.34
C SER A 9 16.93 44.50 5.64
N ASN A 10 15.66 44.15 5.47
CA ASN A 10 14.45 44.99 5.60
C ASN A 10 14.56 46.49 5.19
N SER A 11 13.72 47.02 4.31
CA SER A 11 12.27 47.04 4.47
C SER A 11 11.60 47.82 3.34
N SER A 12 10.33 47.46 3.10
CA SER A 12 9.19 48.33 2.77
C SER A 12 9.21 49.24 1.54
N SER A 13 8.18 48.98 0.72
CA SER A 13 7.21 49.92 0.16
C SER A 13 7.60 50.76 -1.06
N GLY A 14 6.71 50.71 -2.05
CA GLY A 14 6.19 51.94 -2.62
C GLY A 14 6.50 52.20 -4.10
N THR A 15 5.63 51.66 -4.95
CA THR A 15 4.98 52.34 -6.10
C THR A 15 5.78 52.77 -7.34
N CYS A 16 5.15 52.41 -8.48
CA CYS A 16 5.05 53.10 -9.77
C CYS A 16 6.31 53.41 -10.58
N GLY A 17 6.34 52.92 -11.84
CA GLY A 17 7.21 53.50 -12.86
C GLY A 17 7.38 52.63 -14.10
N THR A 18 6.68 52.99 -15.16
CA THR A 18 6.66 52.40 -16.50
C THR A 18 7.95 52.59 -17.32
N THR A 19 8.17 51.62 -18.22
CA THR A 19 8.72 51.69 -19.61
C THR A 19 10.22 51.67 -19.94
N LEU A 20 10.53 50.74 -20.90
CA LEU A 20 11.45 50.85 -22.07
C LEU A 20 12.98 50.77 -21.77
N LEU A 21 13.86 49.99 -22.45
CA LEU A 21 13.95 49.44 -23.81
C LEU A 21 15.04 48.32 -23.88
N GLN A 22 14.81 47.34 -24.79
CA GLN A 22 15.76 46.70 -25.75
C GLN A 22 17.03 45.98 -25.26
N LYS A 23 17.56 44.95 -25.95
CA LYS A 23 17.13 43.90 -26.90
C LYS A 23 18.42 43.12 -27.27
N LYS A 24 18.22 41.89 -27.78
CA LYS A 24 19.13 40.98 -28.51
C LYS A 24 19.98 40.05 -27.64
N GLY A 25 20.00 38.72 -27.87
CA GLY A 25 19.34 37.91 -28.90
C GLY A 25 20.10 36.60 -29.13
N ALA A 26 19.44 35.69 -29.88
CA ALA A 26 19.94 34.44 -30.50
C ALA A 26 19.96 33.19 -29.58
N HIS A 27 19.63 31.98 -30.01
CA HIS A 27 19.01 31.43 -31.24
C HIS A 27 18.74 29.94 -30.94
N LEU A 28 17.60 29.37 -31.33
CA LEU A 28 17.45 27.94 -31.61
C LEU A 28 16.22 27.71 -32.50
N GLY A 29 16.46 27.28 -33.74
CA GLY A 29 15.49 26.64 -34.64
C GLY A 29 15.55 25.11 -34.43
N GLN A 30 14.41 24.47 -34.19
CA GLN A 30 13.52 23.80 -35.16
C GLN A 30 14.07 22.49 -35.75
N LEU A 31 13.29 21.42 -35.61
CA LEU A 31 12.84 20.59 -36.74
C LEU A 31 11.58 19.75 -36.35
N ARG A 32 10.44 20.18 -36.93
CA ARG A 32 9.33 19.43 -37.55
C ARG A 32 8.67 18.24 -36.83
N ARG A 33 7.39 18.42 -36.49
CA ARG A 33 6.31 17.46 -36.76
C ARG A 33 5.28 18.12 -37.67
N THR A 34 4.74 17.30 -38.55
CA THR A 34 3.81 17.60 -39.64
C THR A 34 2.39 17.79 -39.12
N ASP A 35 1.82 18.96 -39.38
CA ASP A 35 0.40 19.23 -39.25
C ASP A 35 -0.32 18.60 -40.46
N ALA A 36 -1.29 17.73 -40.19
CA ALA A 36 -2.32 17.39 -41.15
C ALA A 36 -3.47 18.39 -40.94
N GLU A 37 -3.80 19.09 -42.02
CA GLU A 37 -4.91 20.03 -42.13
C GLU A 37 -6.23 19.28 -41.87
N ASP A 38 -6.97 19.66 -40.83
CA ASP A 38 -8.42 19.51 -40.81
C ASP A 38 -8.99 20.84 -41.30
N GLU A 39 -9.67 20.80 -42.44
CA GLU A 39 -10.35 21.94 -43.05
C GLU A 39 -11.45 22.45 -42.11
N ASP A 40 -11.26 23.68 -41.62
CA ASP A 40 -12.31 24.52 -41.07
C ASP A 40 -13.35 24.81 -42.19
N VAL A 41 -14.43 24.03 -42.22
CA VAL A 41 -15.66 24.47 -42.89
C VAL A 41 -16.31 25.51 -41.99
N SER A 42 -16.06 26.77 -42.31
CA SER A 42 -16.81 27.91 -41.79
C SER A 42 -18.25 27.85 -42.31
N ASP A 43 -19.10 27.03 -41.68
CA ASP A 43 -20.54 27.10 -41.91
C ASP A 43 -21.12 28.13 -40.93
N SER A 44 -21.31 29.34 -41.43
CA SER A 44 -22.12 30.36 -40.79
C SER A 44 -23.60 29.95 -40.87
N ALA A 45 -23.97 28.95 -40.07
CA ALA A 45 -25.35 28.65 -39.76
C ALA A 45 -25.58 28.98 -38.28
N THR A 46 -26.13 30.16 -38.03
CA THR A 46 -26.87 30.45 -36.81
C THR A 46 -28.03 29.46 -36.73
N SER A 47 -27.77 28.28 -36.15
CA SER A 47 -28.84 27.41 -35.66
C SER A 47 -29.57 28.22 -34.60
N ALA A 48 -30.80 28.60 -34.90
CA ALA A 48 -31.68 29.22 -33.92
C ALA A 48 -31.76 28.28 -32.71
N ARG A 49 -31.33 28.76 -31.53
CA ARG A 49 -31.73 28.17 -30.24
C ARG A 49 -33.26 28.23 -30.19
N GLN A 50 -33.95 27.24 -30.73
CA GLN A 50 -35.37 27.06 -30.47
C GLN A 50 -35.46 26.63 -29.00
N SER A 51 -36.20 27.40 -28.20
CA SER A 51 -36.72 26.96 -26.91
C SER A 51 -37.70 25.80 -27.19
N VAL A 52 -37.15 24.61 -27.40
CA VAL A 52 -37.97 23.40 -27.46
C VAL A 52 -38.27 23.08 -26.01
N SER A 53 -39.44 23.53 -25.54
CA SER A 53 -40.08 23.02 -24.35
C SER A 53 -39.91 21.50 -24.35
N VAL A 54 -39.28 20.95 -23.30
CA VAL A 54 -38.94 19.53 -23.23
C VAL A 54 -40.13 18.69 -23.67
N GLY A 55 -39.96 17.91 -24.74
CA GLY A 55 -41.05 17.20 -25.43
C GLY A 55 -41.61 15.99 -24.65
N CYS A 56 -41.38 15.92 -23.35
CA CYS A 56 -41.73 14.78 -22.51
C CYS A 56 -42.89 15.09 -21.58
N ALA A 57 -43.84 14.16 -21.52
CA ALA A 57 -44.93 14.20 -20.56
C ALA A 57 -44.40 13.91 -19.14
N ALA A 58 -44.97 14.57 -18.14
CA ALA A 58 -44.66 14.28 -16.74
C ALA A 58 -44.93 12.81 -16.40
N ASN A 59 -44.09 12.22 -15.55
CA ASN A 59 -44.17 10.83 -15.11
C ASN A 59 -44.18 9.80 -16.27
N SER A 60 -43.39 10.06 -17.32
CA SER A 60 -43.22 9.14 -18.45
C SER A 60 -41.75 8.71 -18.62
N HIS A 61 -41.53 7.67 -19.43
CA HIS A 61 -40.20 7.34 -19.94
C HIS A 61 -39.87 8.28 -21.09
N CYS A 62 -38.82 9.07 -20.93
CA CYS A 62 -38.44 10.13 -21.85
C CYS A 62 -37.17 9.76 -22.62
N VAL A 63 -37.14 10.08 -23.91
CA VAL A 63 -35.96 9.92 -24.76
C VAL A 63 -35.70 11.23 -25.49
N VAL A 64 -34.50 11.79 -25.33
CA VAL A 64 -34.00 12.87 -26.20
C VAL A 64 -33.47 12.22 -27.47
N PRO A 65 -34.14 12.36 -28.64
CA PRO A 65 -33.80 11.61 -29.84
C PRO A 65 -32.48 12.08 -30.46
N GLU A 66 -31.84 11.20 -31.22
CA GLU A 66 -30.62 11.51 -31.97
C GLU A 66 -30.82 12.73 -32.88
N GLY A 67 -29.81 13.62 -32.94
CA GLY A 67 -29.86 14.85 -33.72
C GLY A 67 -30.71 15.98 -33.12
N ALA A 68 -31.46 15.74 -32.04
CA ALA A 68 -32.19 16.78 -31.34
C ALA A 68 -31.37 17.41 -30.21
N THR A 69 -31.52 18.72 -30.02
CA THR A 69 -31.01 19.45 -28.86
C THR A 69 -32.18 19.97 -28.05
N TRP A 70 -32.28 19.55 -26.79
CA TRP A 70 -33.31 19.99 -25.86
C TRP A 70 -32.68 20.81 -24.74
N VAL A 71 -33.42 21.79 -24.25
CA VAL A 71 -32.99 22.65 -23.15
C VAL A 71 -33.96 22.45 -21.97
N VAL A 72 -33.42 22.17 -20.79
CA VAL A 72 -34.15 22.20 -19.53
C VAL A 72 -34.30 23.66 -19.14
N ASP A 73 -35.47 24.23 -19.41
CA ASP A 73 -35.87 25.62 -19.11
C ASP A 73 -37.01 25.70 -18.08
N SER A 74 -37.38 24.54 -17.53
CA SER A 74 -38.36 24.35 -16.46
C SER A 74 -38.12 23.00 -15.78
N SER A 75 -38.49 22.87 -14.51
CA SER A 75 -38.28 21.61 -13.78
C SER A 75 -39.13 20.47 -14.34
N LEU A 76 -38.56 19.27 -14.35
CA LEU A 76 -39.13 18.07 -14.97
C LEU A 76 -39.26 16.94 -13.95
N GLN A 77 -40.35 16.19 -14.05
CA GLN A 77 -40.52 14.94 -13.32
C GLN A 77 -40.83 13.80 -14.30
N LEU A 78 -39.97 12.79 -14.33
CA LEU A 78 -40.00 11.69 -15.30
C LEU A 78 -39.85 10.34 -14.57
N LEU A 79 -40.29 9.25 -15.20
CA LEU A 79 -39.96 7.90 -14.69
C LEU A 79 -38.49 7.58 -14.97
N THR A 80 -38.05 7.77 -16.21
CA THR A 80 -36.66 7.57 -16.64
C THR A 80 -36.32 8.55 -17.75
N LEU A 81 -35.03 8.87 -17.92
CA LEU A 81 -34.54 9.71 -19.02
C LEU A 81 -33.39 9.01 -19.76
N SER A 82 -33.53 8.86 -21.09
CA SER A 82 -32.44 8.44 -21.99
C SER A 82 -32.07 9.57 -22.94
N VAL A 83 -30.79 9.82 -23.13
CA VAL A 83 -30.25 10.91 -23.96
C VAL A 83 -29.48 10.31 -25.14
N ARG A 84 -30.01 10.45 -26.36
CA ARG A 84 -29.35 10.07 -27.63
C ARG A 84 -28.96 11.28 -28.48
N GLY A 85 -29.64 12.41 -28.30
CA GLY A 85 -29.24 13.73 -28.80
C GLY A 85 -28.48 14.54 -27.74
N THR A 86 -28.71 15.83 -27.67
CA THR A 86 -28.12 16.72 -26.67
C THR A 86 -29.19 17.21 -25.69
N LEU A 87 -28.92 17.12 -24.40
CA LEU A 87 -29.71 17.76 -23.34
C LEU A 87 -28.87 18.79 -22.62
N GLU A 88 -29.32 20.04 -22.64
CA GLU A 88 -28.63 21.17 -22.02
C GLU A 88 -29.47 21.81 -20.92
N TRP A 89 -28.84 22.40 -19.90
CA TRP A 89 -29.55 23.26 -18.94
C TRP A 89 -29.59 24.71 -19.44
N ASP A 90 -30.73 25.38 -19.24
CA ASP A 90 -30.78 26.84 -19.31
C ASP A 90 -29.96 27.42 -18.15
N ARG A 91 -28.86 28.09 -18.50
CA ARG A 91 -27.87 28.58 -17.52
C ARG A 91 -28.30 29.89 -16.85
N ASP A 92 -29.28 30.56 -17.42
CA ASP A 92 -29.75 31.86 -16.93
C ASP A 92 -30.86 31.70 -15.88
N GLN A 93 -31.38 30.48 -15.70
CA GLN A 93 -32.44 30.16 -14.74
C GLN A 93 -31.90 29.44 -13.50
N SER A 94 -32.40 29.82 -12.32
CA SER A 94 -32.04 29.20 -11.05
C SER A 94 -33.14 28.28 -10.54
N GLY A 95 -32.74 27.20 -9.86
CA GLY A 95 -33.64 26.24 -9.23
C GLY A 95 -34.22 25.21 -10.21
N LEU A 96 -33.60 25.03 -11.38
CA LEU A 96 -34.02 24.02 -12.34
C LEU A 96 -33.71 22.62 -11.81
N GLU A 97 -34.74 21.77 -11.79
CA GLU A 97 -34.63 20.43 -11.22
C GLU A 97 -35.15 19.36 -12.20
N LEU A 98 -34.34 18.34 -12.46
CA LEU A 98 -34.75 17.10 -13.12
C LEU A 98 -34.93 16.00 -12.06
N ARG A 99 -36.18 15.59 -11.81
CA ARG A 99 -36.52 14.42 -10.98
C ARG A 99 -36.77 13.19 -11.85
N THR A 100 -35.99 12.13 -11.68
CA THR A 100 -36.17 10.89 -12.45
C THR A 100 -35.56 9.66 -11.79
N GLY A 101 -36.00 8.44 -12.12
CA GLY A 101 -35.45 7.20 -11.55
C GLY A 101 -34.02 6.89 -12.01
N TYR A 102 -33.66 7.30 -13.23
CA TYR A 102 -32.28 7.32 -13.71
C TYR A 102 -32.12 8.24 -14.93
N VAL A 103 -30.88 8.69 -15.17
CA VAL A 103 -30.43 9.36 -16.39
C VAL A 103 -29.41 8.49 -17.10
N LEU A 104 -29.73 8.07 -18.33
CA LEU A 104 -28.85 7.29 -19.20
C LEU A 104 -28.42 8.12 -20.40
N VAL A 105 -27.12 8.33 -20.57
CA VAL A 105 -26.56 8.93 -21.79
C VAL A 105 -26.04 7.82 -22.69
N GLU A 106 -26.73 7.58 -23.80
CA GLU A 106 -26.41 6.51 -24.73
C GLU A 106 -25.36 6.96 -25.77
N SER A 107 -24.92 6.05 -26.64
CA SER A 107 -24.01 6.37 -27.74
C SER A 107 -24.53 7.53 -28.59
N GLY A 108 -23.66 8.51 -28.87
CA GLY A 108 -24.00 9.73 -29.58
C GLY A 108 -24.67 10.81 -28.72
N GLY A 109 -25.17 10.45 -27.54
CA GLY A 109 -25.81 11.37 -26.60
C GLY A 109 -24.84 12.30 -25.88
N HIS A 110 -25.32 13.49 -25.52
CA HIS A 110 -24.57 14.49 -24.76
C HIS A 110 -25.45 15.13 -23.68
N LEU A 111 -25.09 14.94 -22.42
CA LEU A 111 -25.64 15.69 -21.30
C LEU A 111 -24.70 16.85 -20.97
N GLN A 112 -25.21 18.08 -21.00
CA GLN A 112 -24.43 19.29 -20.76
C GLN A 112 -25.11 20.20 -19.71
N ILE A 113 -24.53 20.30 -18.52
CA ILE A 113 -24.95 21.27 -17.48
C ILE A 113 -23.82 22.29 -17.33
N GLY A 114 -23.91 23.38 -18.10
CA GLY A 114 -22.80 24.32 -18.21
C GLY A 114 -21.61 23.76 -19.00
N THR A 115 -20.61 24.61 -19.20
CA THR A 115 -19.36 24.30 -19.91
C THR A 115 -18.19 24.87 -19.10
N GLN A 116 -16.96 24.48 -19.39
CA GLN A 116 -15.80 25.00 -18.67
C GLN A 116 -15.66 26.54 -18.82
N GLU A 117 -15.95 27.08 -20.00
CA GLU A 117 -15.89 28.52 -20.32
C GLU A 117 -17.12 29.29 -19.85
N SER A 118 -18.25 28.59 -19.67
CA SER A 118 -19.52 29.18 -19.25
C SER A 118 -20.24 28.18 -18.33
N PRO A 119 -19.84 28.12 -17.06
CA PRO A 119 -20.37 27.17 -16.09
C PRO A 119 -21.82 27.50 -15.69
N MET A 120 -22.47 26.55 -15.03
CA MET A 120 -23.77 26.71 -14.41
C MET A 120 -23.62 27.49 -13.10
N GLU A 121 -23.73 28.82 -13.19
CA GLU A 121 -23.62 29.74 -12.05
C GLU A 121 -24.82 29.69 -11.11
N GLN A 122 -26.00 29.37 -11.68
CA GLN A 122 -27.27 29.25 -10.98
C GLN A 122 -27.47 27.86 -10.37
N GLU A 123 -28.42 27.73 -9.44
CA GLU A 123 -28.73 26.44 -8.83
C GLU A 123 -29.35 25.48 -9.83
N ALA A 124 -28.82 24.26 -9.94
CA ALA A 124 -29.32 23.20 -10.79
C ALA A 124 -29.25 21.84 -10.08
N THR A 125 -30.31 21.05 -10.20
CA THR A 125 -30.42 19.77 -9.50
C THR A 125 -30.77 18.63 -10.46
N VAL A 126 -30.00 17.54 -10.40
CA VAL A 126 -30.38 16.22 -10.90
C VAL A 126 -30.77 15.38 -9.69
N TYR A 127 -32.05 15.06 -9.58
CA TYR A 127 -32.62 14.32 -8.46
C TYR A 127 -33.03 12.91 -8.89
N ILE A 128 -32.36 11.90 -8.34
CA ILE A 128 -32.55 10.49 -8.66
C ILE A 128 -33.53 9.84 -7.67
N THR A 129 -34.75 9.57 -8.13
CA THR A 129 -35.81 9.00 -7.31
C THR A 129 -35.61 7.50 -7.08
N LYS A 130 -36.18 7.01 -5.98
CA LYS A 130 -36.34 5.59 -5.68
C LYS A 130 -37.52 5.06 -6.48
N GLY A 131 -37.32 3.92 -7.14
CA GLY A 131 -38.37 3.30 -7.95
C GLY A 131 -37.96 1.91 -8.44
N PRO A 132 -38.88 1.20 -9.11
CA PRO A 132 -38.62 -0.13 -9.67
C PRO A 132 -37.76 -0.09 -10.95
N GLU A 133 -37.56 1.10 -11.52
CA GLU A 133 -36.86 1.30 -12.78
C GLU A 133 -35.38 0.93 -12.68
N GLN A 134 -34.93 0.09 -13.61
CA GLN A 134 -33.54 -0.38 -13.66
C GLN A 134 -33.09 -0.59 -15.10
N HIS A 135 -31.81 -0.34 -15.34
CA HIS A 135 -31.12 -0.67 -16.58
C HIS A 135 -30.37 -2.00 -16.40
N GLU A 136 -30.39 -2.86 -17.42
CA GLU A 136 -29.81 -4.21 -17.38
C GLU A 136 -28.35 -4.23 -16.90
N LYS A 137 -27.54 -3.25 -17.34
CA LYS A 137 -26.10 -3.18 -17.00
C LYS A 137 -25.79 -2.27 -15.82
N LEU A 138 -26.49 -1.14 -15.71
CA LEU A 138 -26.17 -0.08 -14.75
C LEU A 138 -26.99 -0.19 -13.46
N GLY A 139 -27.96 -1.12 -13.41
CA GLY A 139 -28.85 -1.28 -12.27
C GLY A 139 -29.82 -0.11 -12.15
N LYS A 140 -30.17 0.22 -10.90
CA LYS A 140 -31.14 1.26 -10.55
C LYS A 140 -30.46 2.51 -10.01
N ARG A 141 -31.20 3.63 -10.02
CA ARG A 141 -30.85 4.88 -9.35
C ARG A 141 -29.49 5.41 -9.77
N PHE A 142 -29.36 5.83 -11.03
CA PHE A 142 -28.07 6.26 -11.56
C PHE A 142 -28.14 7.48 -12.46
N LEU A 143 -27.02 8.19 -12.54
CA LEU A 143 -26.66 9.02 -13.70
C LEU A 143 -25.45 8.35 -14.36
N GLY A 144 -25.53 8.05 -15.65
CA GLY A 144 -24.42 7.38 -16.29
C GLY A 144 -24.43 7.35 -17.80
N GLY A 145 -23.25 7.10 -18.37
CA GLY A 145 -23.01 7.08 -19.80
C GLY A 145 -22.55 5.70 -20.29
N LEU A 146 -22.95 5.35 -21.52
CA LEU A 146 -22.55 4.13 -22.23
C LEU A 146 -22.01 4.46 -23.63
N GLY A 147 -21.19 3.56 -24.17
CA GLY A 147 -20.74 3.63 -25.56
C GLY A 147 -19.97 4.93 -25.82
N THR A 148 -20.42 5.72 -26.80
CA THR A 148 -19.80 7.02 -27.15
C THR A 148 -20.47 8.23 -26.47
N GLY A 149 -21.32 8.00 -25.46
CA GLY A 149 -22.01 9.07 -24.73
C GLY A 149 -21.05 10.05 -24.05
N LYS A 150 -21.50 11.30 -23.87
CA LYS A 150 -20.69 12.39 -23.29
C LYS A 150 -21.44 13.03 -22.14
N ILE A 151 -20.75 13.23 -21.01
CA ILE A 151 -21.31 13.92 -19.85
C ILE A 151 -20.39 15.07 -19.48
N ASP A 152 -20.87 16.30 -19.65
CA ASP A 152 -20.19 17.53 -19.27
C ASP A 152 -21.04 18.25 -18.21
N ILE A 153 -20.55 18.37 -16.99
CA ILE A 153 -21.24 19.08 -15.91
C ILE A 153 -20.24 20.02 -15.25
N HIS A 154 -20.47 21.32 -15.41
CA HIS A 154 -19.57 22.36 -14.96
C HIS A 154 -20.35 23.32 -14.08
N GLY A 155 -20.29 23.13 -12.76
CA GLY A 155 -20.82 24.07 -11.79
C GLY A 155 -19.95 25.31 -11.65
N ARG A 156 -20.44 26.26 -10.85
CA ARG A 156 -19.75 27.50 -10.51
C ARG A 156 -18.37 27.19 -9.95
N ARG A 157 -17.37 27.80 -10.57
CA ARG A 157 -15.98 27.61 -10.18
C ARG A 157 -15.71 28.12 -8.77
N LEU A 158 -14.99 27.32 -7.99
CA LEU A 158 -14.31 27.74 -6.78
C LEU A 158 -12.82 27.89 -7.07
N ALA A 159 -12.21 28.99 -6.62
CA ALA A 159 -10.77 29.17 -6.75
C ALA A 159 -10.02 28.22 -5.81
N ARG A 160 -10.61 27.88 -4.65
CA ARG A 160 -10.16 26.82 -3.76
C ARG A 160 -11.35 26.14 -3.09
N THR A 161 -11.29 24.80 -2.99
CA THR A 161 -12.30 24.00 -2.30
C THR A 161 -12.04 23.86 -0.81
N TRP A 162 -10.84 24.21 -0.35
CA TRP A 162 -10.43 24.11 1.06
C TRP A 162 -9.30 25.10 1.41
N THR A 163 -9.10 25.30 2.72
CA THR A 163 -8.03 26.09 3.34
C THR A 163 -7.66 25.49 4.70
N LEU A 164 -6.68 26.07 5.39
CA LEU A 164 -6.33 25.74 6.78
C LEU A 164 -6.78 26.85 7.74
N LEU A 165 -7.02 26.48 9.01
CA LEU A 165 -7.12 27.44 10.11
C LEU A 165 -5.75 28.08 10.40
N THR A 166 -5.72 29.39 10.65
CA THR A 166 -4.49 30.11 11.07
C THR A 166 -4.38 30.27 12.58
N SER A 167 -5.47 30.05 13.31
CA SER A 167 -5.53 30.07 14.77
C SER A 167 -6.48 28.99 15.26
N THR A 168 -6.18 28.38 16.40
CA THR A 168 -7.05 27.37 17.01
C THR A 168 -8.46 27.92 17.24
N GLY A 169 -9.45 27.19 16.74
CA GLY A 169 -10.86 27.38 17.08
C GLY A 169 -11.21 26.56 18.31
N TYR A 170 -11.82 27.20 19.31
CA TYR A 170 -12.25 26.58 20.56
C TYR A 170 -13.77 26.40 20.62
N PRO A 171 -14.27 25.40 21.38
CA PRO A 171 -15.70 25.24 21.61
C PRO A 171 -16.38 26.55 22.06
N GLY A 172 -17.56 26.82 21.52
CA GLY A 172 -18.33 28.04 21.78
C GLY A 172 -17.98 29.21 20.86
N GLN A 173 -16.86 29.17 20.11
CA GLN A 173 -16.52 30.22 19.14
C GLN A 173 -17.32 30.08 17.85
N THR A 174 -17.61 31.21 17.22
CA THR A 174 -18.25 31.28 15.90
C THR A 174 -17.38 31.95 14.85
N GLU A 175 -16.27 32.59 15.21
CA GLU A 175 -15.36 33.22 14.25
C GLU A 175 -14.10 32.38 14.07
N LEU A 176 -13.76 32.08 12.81
CA LEU A 176 -12.57 31.32 12.45
C LEU A 176 -11.68 32.12 11.50
N LEU A 177 -10.38 32.11 11.76
CA LEU A 177 -9.38 32.72 10.89
C LEU A 177 -8.79 31.69 9.93
N LEU A 178 -8.76 32.04 8.66
CA LEU A 178 -8.43 31.17 7.54
C LEU A 178 -7.14 31.64 6.84
N LYS A 179 -6.35 30.68 6.37
CA LYS A 179 -5.11 30.95 5.64
C LYS A 179 -5.35 31.69 4.33
N ASP A 180 -6.45 31.36 3.66
CA ASP A 180 -6.88 31.96 2.40
C ASP A 180 -8.18 32.75 2.58
N ASP A 181 -8.36 33.78 1.76
CA ASP A 181 -9.53 34.65 1.83
C ASP A 181 -10.78 33.95 1.27
N PRO A 182 -11.85 33.72 2.07
CA PRO A 182 -12.99 32.94 1.62
C PRO A 182 -13.81 33.62 0.52
N VAL A 183 -13.79 34.95 0.42
CA VAL A 183 -14.45 35.65 -0.68
C VAL A 183 -13.69 35.41 -1.99
N ALA A 184 -12.36 35.52 -1.98
CA ALA A 184 -11.51 35.22 -3.13
C ALA A 184 -11.53 33.73 -3.52
N MET A 185 -11.73 32.82 -2.56
CA MET A 185 -11.96 31.39 -2.82
C MET A 185 -13.29 31.12 -3.54
N GLY A 186 -14.23 32.07 -3.49
CA GLY A 186 -15.56 31.96 -4.07
C GLY A 186 -16.60 31.35 -3.13
N TRP A 187 -16.37 31.36 -1.82
CA TRP A 187 -17.35 30.89 -0.83
C TRP A 187 -18.45 31.93 -0.62
N ARG A 188 -19.62 31.50 -0.15
CA ARG A 188 -20.80 32.34 0.05
C ARG A 188 -21.37 32.20 1.46
N VAL A 189 -22.10 33.22 1.89
CA VAL A 189 -22.95 33.13 3.09
C VAL A 189 -24.02 32.06 2.87
N GLY A 190 -24.27 31.24 3.87
CA GLY A 190 -25.13 30.06 3.80
C GLY A 190 -24.40 28.77 3.45
N ASP A 191 -23.15 28.84 2.96
CA ASP A 191 -22.40 27.63 2.59
C ASP A 191 -22.19 26.70 3.80
N ARG A 192 -22.21 25.38 3.59
CA ARG A 192 -21.75 24.39 4.57
C ARG A 192 -20.24 24.23 4.49
N LEU A 193 -19.57 24.33 5.64
CA LEU A 193 -18.15 24.09 5.80
C LEU A 193 -17.93 22.87 6.70
N GLY A 194 -17.07 21.96 6.27
CA GLY A 194 -16.55 20.89 7.10
C GLY A 194 -15.22 21.30 7.74
N LEU A 195 -15.03 20.99 9.02
CA LEU A 195 -13.81 21.23 9.78
C LEU A 195 -13.21 19.89 10.21
N ALA A 196 -11.98 19.64 9.78
CA ALA A 196 -11.23 18.43 10.13
C ALA A 196 -10.88 18.36 11.62
N THR A 197 -10.89 17.15 12.17
CA THR A 197 -10.33 16.86 13.49
C THR A 197 -8.82 17.10 13.53
N THR A 198 -8.30 17.44 14.71
CA THR A 198 -6.85 17.66 14.96
C THR A 198 -6.38 17.06 16.28
N SER A 199 -7.20 16.18 16.86
CA SER A 199 -6.98 15.63 18.19
C SER A 199 -7.63 14.25 18.34
N ARG A 200 -7.81 13.55 17.22
CA ARG A 200 -8.55 12.29 17.07
C ARG A 200 -9.97 12.35 17.65
N GLY A 201 -10.55 13.55 17.70
CA GLY A 201 -11.96 13.81 17.99
C GLY A 201 -12.80 13.83 16.72
N GLU A 202 -14.03 14.32 16.79
CA GLU A 202 -14.93 14.38 15.63
C GLU A 202 -14.66 15.59 14.73
N SER A 203 -14.71 15.36 13.41
CA SER A 203 -14.80 16.45 12.44
C SER A 203 -16.23 17.02 12.44
N THR A 204 -16.39 18.32 12.21
CA THR A 204 -17.68 19.04 12.42
C THR A 204 -18.14 19.75 11.16
N VAL A 205 -19.45 19.96 11.00
CA VAL A 205 -20.03 20.72 9.88
C VAL A 205 -20.78 21.93 10.42
N HIS A 206 -20.53 23.10 9.81
CA HIS A 206 -21.09 24.38 10.22
C HIS A 206 -21.59 25.17 9.01
N ARG A 207 -22.57 26.06 9.21
CA ARG A 207 -23.02 26.99 8.16
C ARG A 207 -22.37 28.36 8.28
N VAL A 208 -22.08 28.99 7.14
CA VAL A 208 -21.55 30.36 7.09
C VAL A 208 -22.64 31.38 7.39
N ALA A 209 -22.47 32.16 8.46
CA ALA A 209 -23.26 33.35 8.77
C ALA A 209 -22.70 34.62 8.10
N GLY A 210 -21.38 34.71 7.94
CA GLY A 210 -20.71 35.90 7.41
C GLY A 210 -19.31 35.61 6.90
N LEU A 211 -18.85 36.41 5.93
CA LEU A 211 -17.52 36.34 5.34
C LEU A 211 -16.80 37.67 5.51
N GLY A 212 -15.51 37.62 5.83
CA GLY A 212 -14.62 38.76 5.87
C GLY A 212 -13.21 38.39 5.41
N PRO A 213 -12.28 39.36 5.39
CA PRO A 213 -10.90 39.11 4.98
C PRO A 213 -10.28 37.98 5.79
N ASN A 214 -9.92 36.87 5.13
CA ASN A 214 -9.34 35.69 5.79
C ASN A 214 -10.16 35.16 6.99
N LYS A 215 -11.48 35.38 7.01
CA LYS A 215 -12.33 35.06 8.17
C LYS A 215 -13.70 34.55 7.74
N VAL A 216 -14.19 33.55 8.47
CA VAL A 216 -15.58 33.10 8.42
C VAL A 216 -16.24 33.25 9.78
N THR A 217 -17.50 33.69 9.79
CA THR A 217 -18.40 33.63 10.95
C THR A 217 -19.40 32.51 10.72
N LEU A 218 -19.54 31.60 11.67
CA LEU A 218 -20.43 30.45 11.67
C LEU A 218 -21.78 30.77 12.30
N ILE A 219 -22.84 30.08 11.87
CA ILE A 219 -24.16 30.12 12.52
C ILE A 219 -24.10 29.35 13.84
N GLU A 220 -23.68 28.09 13.78
CA GLU A 220 -23.53 27.23 14.94
C GLU A 220 -22.12 27.41 15.55
N PRO A 221 -21.99 27.61 16.88
CA PRO A 221 -20.67 27.64 17.51
C PRO A 221 -19.98 26.28 17.41
N LEU A 222 -18.64 26.29 17.44
CA LEU A 222 -17.84 25.07 17.49
C LEU A 222 -18.22 24.20 18.71
N SER A 223 -18.32 22.90 18.50
CA SER A 223 -18.50 21.91 19.57
C SER A 223 -17.18 21.31 20.06
N HIS A 224 -16.14 21.34 19.23
CA HIS A 224 -14.83 20.75 19.49
C HIS A 224 -13.70 21.76 19.23
N GLU A 225 -12.53 21.49 19.80
CA GLU A 225 -11.30 22.23 19.48
C GLU A 225 -10.79 21.78 18.10
N HIS A 226 -10.44 22.75 17.25
CA HIS A 226 -9.80 22.52 15.96
C HIS A 226 -8.54 23.37 15.89
N TRP A 227 -7.37 22.73 15.81
CA TRP A 227 -6.10 23.44 15.81
C TRP A 227 -5.90 24.30 14.56
N GLY A 228 -5.20 25.41 14.71
CA GLY A 228 -4.86 26.28 13.59
C GLY A 228 -3.48 26.88 13.74
N GLY A 229 -2.85 27.17 12.60
CA GLY A 229 -1.53 27.77 12.52
C GLY A 229 -0.37 26.79 12.77
N PHE A 230 0.75 27.35 13.21
CA PHE A 230 1.99 26.60 13.46
C PHE A 230 2.14 26.28 14.94
N ARG A 231 2.68 25.10 15.21
CA ARG A 231 3.11 24.65 16.54
C ARG A 231 4.62 24.48 16.55
N GLU A 232 5.26 24.97 17.60
CA GLU A 232 6.70 24.83 17.80
C GLU A 232 7.05 23.57 18.59
N ILE A 233 7.99 22.78 18.09
CA ILE A 233 8.61 21.68 18.83
C ILE A 233 10.12 21.84 18.72
N GLU A 234 10.78 22.06 19.86
CA GLU A 234 12.23 22.22 19.95
C GLU A 234 12.79 23.21 18.91
N GLY A 235 12.16 24.38 18.77
CA GLY A 235 12.59 25.44 17.85
C GLY A 235 12.29 25.20 16.36
N ARG A 236 11.50 24.19 16.00
CA ARG A 236 11.00 23.96 14.64
C ARG A 236 9.48 24.13 14.59
N GLN A 237 8.99 24.79 13.55
CA GLN A 237 7.57 25.08 13.34
C GLN A 237 6.92 24.04 12.43
N PHE A 238 5.74 23.54 12.83
CA PHE A 238 4.94 22.57 12.08
C PHE A 238 3.51 23.11 11.91
N GLU A 239 2.98 23.13 10.69
CA GLU A 239 1.60 23.55 10.43
C GLU A 239 0.62 22.42 10.77
N LEU A 240 0.35 22.25 12.06
CA LEU A 240 -0.62 21.29 12.61
C LEU A 240 -1.98 21.99 12.72
N ALA A 241 -2.65 22.14 11.57
CA ALA A 241 -3.86 22.93 11.43
C ALA A 241 -4.97 22.13 10.74
N ALA A 242 -6.21 22.34 11.20
CA ALA A 242 -7.40 21.75 10.63
C ALA A 242 -7.66 22.27 9.21
N GLU A 243 -8.02 21.37 8.32
CA GLU A 243 -8.65 21.67 7.05
C GLU A 243 -10.06 22.21 7.28
N VAL A 244 -10.37 23.30 6.59
CA VAL A 244 -11.71 23.83 6.41
C VAL A 244 -12.10 23.62 4.96
N VAL A 245 -13.09 22.77 4.70
CA VAL A 245 -13.54 22.39 3.35
C VAL A 245 -14.92 22.97 3.05
N ASN A 246 -15.14 23.41 1.80
CA ASN A 246 -16.46 23.85 1.36
C ASN A 246 -17.24 22.70 0.72
N LEU A 247 -18.45 22.44 1.24
CA LEU A 247 -19.31 21.32 0.85
C LEU A 247 -20.43 21.72 -0.14
N GLU A 248 -20.50 22.98 -0.57
CA GLU A 248 -21.58 23.50 -1.41
C GLU A 248 -21.14 23.74 -2.86
N ARG A 249 -22.04 23.43 -3.80
CA ARG A 249 -21.82 23.61 -5.24
C ARG A 249 -23.13 24.05 -5.89
N SER A 250 -23.06 24.79 -6.99
CA SER A 250 -24.27 25.26 -7.70
C SER A 250 -25.01 24.14 -8.41
N VAL A 251 -24.30 23.08 -8.82
CA VAL A 251 -24.90 21.88 -9.39
C VAL A 251 -24.89 20.75 -8.35
N VAL A 252 -26.05 20.14 -8.13
CA VAL A 252 -26.24 19.05 -7.18
C VAL A 252 -26.80 17.81 -7.90
N ILE A 253 -26.16 16.67 -7.68
CA ILE A 253 -26.68 15.34 -8.00
C ILE A 253 -27.05 14.67 -6.68
N THR A 254 -28.33 14.46 -6.44
CA THR A 254 -28.86 13.91 -5.19
C THR A 254 -30.02 12.96 -5.48
N GLY A 255 -30.61 12.36 -4.45
CA GLY A 255 -31.74 11.44 -4.61
C GLY A 255 -32.44 11.12 -3.29
N ASP A 256 -33.47 10.29 -3.34
CA ASP A 256 -34.22 9.89 -2.13
C ASP A 256 -33.30 9.23 -1.09
N HIS A 257 -33.38 9.68 0.16
CA HIS A 257 -32.44 9.24 1.21
C HIS A 257 -33.07 9.04 2.59
N ASP A 258 -34.40 9.03 2.68
CA ASP A 258 -35.13 8.85 3.94
C ASP A 258 -34.80 7.54 4.67
N ASP A 259 -34.46 6.48 3.93
CA ASP A 259 -34.03 5.18 4.44
C ASP A 259 -32.61 4.77 3.98
N PHE A 260 -31.77 5.75 3.64
CA PHE A 260 -30.42 5.57 3.08
C PHE A 260 -29.53 4.64 3.91
N GLU A 261 -29.52 4.82 5.24
CA GLU A 261 -28.70 3.99 6.13
C GLU A 261 -29.26 2.58 6.31
N ALA A 262 -30.59 2.46 6.41
CA ALA A 262 -31.26 1.18 6.60
C ALA A 262 -31.17 0.28 5.36
N THR A 263 -31.26 0.87 4.17
CA THR A 263 -31.22 0.16 2.88
C THR A 263 -29.81 0.02 2.32
N MET A 264 -28.89 0.87 2.77
CA MET A 264 -27.55 1.03 2.21
C MET A 264 -27.55 1.38 0.71
N GLU A 265 -28.59 2.06 0.23
CA GLU A 265 -28.82 2.31 -1.19
C GLU A 265 -29.09 3.78 -1.49
N GLY A 266 -28.11 4.44 -2.11
CA GLY A 266 -28.23 5.77 -2.73
C GLY A 266 -28.26 5.74 -4.25
N LEU A 267 -28.07 6.92 -4.85
CA LEU A 267 -27.78 7.02 -6.29
C LEU A 267 -26.34 6.58 -6.60
N HIS A 268 -26.01 6.21 -7.84
CA HIS A 268 -24.61 6.05 -8.25
C HIS A 268 -24.32 6.78 -9.57
N VAL A 269 -23.07 7.18 -9.78
CA VAL A 269 -22.63 7.85 -11.01
C VAL A 269 -21.58 7.00 -11.70
N ILE A 270 -21.76 6.75 -12.99
CA ILE A 270 -20.86 5.87 -13.75
C ILE A 270 -20.67 6.30 -15.21
N MET A 271 -19.42 6.32 -15.67
CA MET A 271 -19.07 6.43 -17.08
C MET A 271 -18.41 5.15 -17.56
N THR A 272 -18.89 4.57 -18.66
CA THR A 272 -18.24 3.42 -19.29
C THR A 272 -18.39 3.45 -20.82
N GLY A 273 -17.48 2.79 -21.54
CA GLY A 273 -17.41 2.83 -23.00
C GLY A 273 -16.26 3.68 -23.50
N SER A 274 -16.40 4.24 -24.71
CA SER A 274 -15.38 5.02 -25.41
C SER A 274 -15.69 6.53 -25.45
N GLY A 275 -16.71 6.97 -24.72
CA GLY A 275 -17.03 8.38 -24.49
C GLY A 275 -16.17 9.02 -23.40
N TYR A 276 -16.67 10.07 -22.74
CA TYR A 276 -16.01 10.67 -21.57
C TYR A 276 -17.02 11.27 -20.59
N MET A 277 -16.54 11.54 -19.37
CA MET A 277 -17.25 12.32 -18.36
C MET A 277 -16.30 13.37 -17.79
N ASP A 278 -16.67 14.65 -17.91
CA ASP A 278 -16.01 15.80 -17.30
C ASP A 278 -16.98 16.42 -16.28
N LEU A 279 -16.76 16.15 -15.00
CA LEU A 279 -17.56 16.63 -13.89
C LEU A 279 -16.74 17.61 -13.05
N ARG A 280 -17.14 18.88 -13.03
CA ARG A 280 -16.45 19.94 -12.28
C ARG A 280 -17.38 20.69 -11.37
N TYR A 281 -16.89 21.00 -10.17
CA TYR A 281 -17.57 21.82 -9.18
C TYR A 281 -19.04 21.41 -8.96
N THR A 282 -19.26 20.09 -8.88
CA THR A 282 -20.58 19.47 -8.67
C THR A 282 -20.61 18.80 -7.30
N ARG A 283 -21.72 18.92 -6.58
CA ARG A 283 -21.95 18.16 -5.36
C ARG A 283 -22.70 16.87 -5.68
N VAL A 284 -22.20 15.74 -5.20
CA VAL A 284 -22.89 14.45 -5.24
C VAL A 284 -23.13 14.02 -3.80
N GLU A 285 -24.39 13.83 -3.41
CA GLU A 285 -24.75 13.46 -2.04
C GLU A 285 -25.75 12.31 -1.97
N TYR A 286 -25.72 11.56 -0.86
CA TYR A 286 -26.53 10.36 -0.64
C TYR A 286 -26.37 9.33 -1.77
N CYS A 287 -25.11 9.04 -2.06
CA CYS A 287 -24.69 8.21 -3.18
C CYS A 287 -24.06 6.88 -2.74
N GLY A 288 -23.80 5.98 -3.69
CA GLY A 288 -23.25 4.66 -3.46
C GLY A 288 -24.29 3.62 -3.03
N GLN A 289 -24.05 2.35 -3.33
CA GLN A 289 -24.94 1.25 -2.96
C GLN A 289 -24.15 0.06 -2.41
N ARG A 290 -24.23 -0.22 -1.12
CA ARG A 290 -23.59 -1.41 -0.51
C ARG A 290 -24.58 -2.58 -0.42
N PRO A 291 -24.10 -3.84 -0.50
CA PRO A 291 -22.72 -4.27 -0.75
C PRO A 291 -22.39 -4.42 -2.26
N ILE A 292 -23.07 -3.69 -3.15
CA ILE A 292 -23.00 -3.91 -4.60
C ILE A 292 -21.75 -3.21 -5.18
N MET A 293 -20.76 -4.00 -5.60
CA MET A 293 -19.56 -3.50 -6.27
C MET A 293 -19.89 -2.76 -7.57
N GLY A 294 -19.10 -1.73 -7.90
CA GLY A 294 -19.28 -0.88 -9.08
C GLY A 294 -20.40 0.17 -8.98
N ARG A 295 -21.10 0.28 -7.84
CA ARG A 295 -22.15 1.28 -7.57
C ARG A 295 -21.61 2.35 -6.62
N TYR A 296 -20.74 3.21 -7.16
CA TYR A 296 -19.98 4.22 -6.42
C TYR A 296 -20.52 5.64 -6.62
N CYS A 297 -20.08 6.57 -5.78
CA CYS A 297 -20.52 7.96 -5.84
C CYS A 297 -20.07 8.65 -7.14
N LEU A 298 -18.82 8.47 -7.55
CA LEU A 298 -18.27 8.88 -8.84
C LEU A 298 -17.40 7.76 -9.40
N HIS A 299 -17.63 7.32 -10.64
CA HIS A 299 -16.99 6.13 -11.18
C HIS A 299 -16.61 6.26 -12.65
N PHE A 300 -15.32 6.24 -12.96
CA PHE A 300 -14.81 5.89 -14.29
C PHE A 300 -14.64 4.38 -14.37
N HIS A 301 -15.40 3.72 -15.23
CA HIS A 301 -15.44 2.27 -15.34
C HIS A 301 -14.90 1.81 -16.70
N MET A 302 -13.66 1.35 -16.69
CA MET A 302 -12.96 0.74 -17.82
C MET A 302 -12.85 1.66 -19.04
N MET A 303 -12.56 2.95 -18.82
CA MET A 303 -12.49 3.96 -19.90
C MET A 303 -11.23 3.83 -20.76
N LYS A 304 -10.29 2.95 -20.40
CA LYS A 304 -8.97 2.85 -21.03
C LYS A 304 -8.30 4.23 -20.97
N LYS A 305 -7.60 4.63 -22.03
CA LYS A 305 -6.94 5.94 -22.10
C LYS A 305 -7.99 7.03 -22.28
N CYS A 306 -8.24 7.82 -21.23
CA CYS A 306 -9.24 8.88 -21.24
C CYS A 306 -8.72 10.19 -20.61
N PRO A 307 -7.91 10.98 -21.34
CA PRO A 307 -7.46 12.29 -20.87
C PRO A 307 -8.58 13.34 -20.75
N ARG A 308 -9.77 13.06 -21.32
CA ARG A 308 -10.98 13.87 -21.14
C ARG A 308 -11.83 13.45 -19.94
N CYS A 309 -11.46 12.37 -19.24
CA CYS A 309 -12.16 11.96 -18.03
C CYS A 309 -11.63 12.79 -16.86
N VAL A 310 -12.49 13.63 -16.29
CA VAL A 310 -12.12 14.61 -15.28
C VAL A 310 -13.14 14.63 -14.14
N PHE A 311 -12.64 14.55 -12.91
CA PHE A 311 -13.36 14.90 -11.70
C PHE A 311 -12.59 16.02 -11.00
N GLN A 312 -13.09 17.26 -11.09
CA GLN A 312 -12.40 18.42 -10.55
C GLN A 312 -13.25 19.28 -9.60
N GLY A 313 -12.76 19.53 -8.39
CA GLY A 313 -13.39 20.48 -7.47
C GLY A 313 -14.76 20.04 -6.95
N ASN A 314 -15.14 18.78 -7.15
CA ASN A 314 -16.43 18.24 -6.72
C ASN A 314 -16.50 18.11 -5.19
N ALA A 315 -17.72 17.96 -4.67
CA ALA A 315 -17.96 17.59 -3.28
C ALA A 315 -18.76 16.29 -3.24
N VAL A 316 -18.22 15.22 -2.66
CA VAL A 316 -18.96 13.98 -2.36
C VAL A 316 -19.31 14.02 -0.87
N VAL A 317 -20.59 13.94 -0.54
CA VAL A 317 -21.07 14.14 0.84
C VAL A 317 -22.01 13.00 1.23
N GLU A 318 -21.73 12.32 2.35
CA GLU A 318 -22.52 11.19 2.86
C GLU A 318 -22.66 10.07 1.80
N GLY A 319 -21.55 9.36 1.56
CA GLY A 319 -21.49 8.28 0.58
C GLY A 319 -21.64 6.91 1.24
N GLN A 320 -22.58 6.09 0.80
CA GLN A 320 -22.75 4.73 1.31
C GLN A 320 -21.72 3.75 0.77
N HIS A 321 -20.93 4.17 -0.22
CA HIS A 321 -19.86 3.39 -0.81
C HIS A 321 -18.70 4.32 -1.22
N VAL A 322 -17.82 3.88 -2.14
CA VAL A 322 -16.58 4.61 -2.47
C VAL A 322 -16.92 6.00 -3.02
N GLY A 323 -16.19 7.01 -2.56
CA GLY A 323 -16.37 8.40 -2.98
C GLY A 323 -16.04 8.61 -4.46
N ILE A 324 -14.81 8.28 -4.86
CA ILE A 324 -14.34 8.38 -6.25
C ILE A 324 -13.61 7.09 -6.65
N THR A 325 -14.00 6.48 -7.77
CA THR A 325 -13.34 5.29 -8.31
C THR A 325 -12.79 5.57 -9.70
N VAL A 326 -11.51 5.22 -9.90
CA VAL A 326 -10.84 5.14 -11.19
C VAL A 326 -10.57 3.67 -11.46
N HIS A 327 -11.38 3.02 -12.30
CA HIS A 327 -11.31 1.59 -12.59
C HIS A 327 -10.96 1.37 -14.06
N GLY A 328 -9.89 0.61 -14.34
CA GLY A 328 -9.41 0.31 -15.70
C GLY A 328 -9.28 1.53 -16.62
N THR A 329 -8.92 2.67 -16.03
CA THR A 329 -8.89 3.98 -16.66
C THR A 329 -7.50 4.58 -16.48
N HIS A 330 -6.98 5.23 -17.52
CA HIS A 330 -5.63 5.79 -17.57
C HIS A 330 -5.66 7.25 -18.01
N GLN A 331 -4.69 8.03 -17.53
CA GLN A 331 -4.50 9.44 -17.89
C GLN A 331 -5.66 10.38 -17.53
N SER A 332 -6.54 9.97 -16.62
CA SER A 332 -7.62 10.82 -16.09
C SER A 332 -7.11 11.83 -15.05
N LEU A 333 -7.92 12.85 -14.77
CA LEU A 333 -7.66 13.87 -13.75
C LEU A 333 -8.68 13.78 -12.61
N VAL A 334 -8.20 13.55 -11.38
CA VAL A 334 -9.01 13.61 -10.15
C VAL A 334 -8.37 14.66 -9.24
N ASP A 335 -8.90 15.89 -9.28
CA ASP A 335 -8.22 17.07 -8.75
C ASP A 335 -9.12 17.94 -7.84
N GLN A 336 -8.60 18.43 -6.73
CA GLN A 336 -9.28 19.42 -5.86
C GLN A 336 -10.65 18.97 -5.28
N ASN A 337 -10.99 17.68 -5.33
CA ASN A 337 -12.27 17.19 -4.82
C ASN A 337 -12.28 17.15 -3.30
N VAL A 338 -13.45 17.38 -2.71
CA VAL A 338 -13.71 17.18 -1.28
C VAL A 338 -14.57 15.94 -1.14
N ILE A 339 -14.17 15.00 -0.29
CA ILE A 339 -14.92 13.80 0.03
C ILE A 339 -15.17 13.82 1.54
N TRP A 340 -16.44 13.89 1.93
CA TRP A 340 -16.89 13.98 3.31
C TRP A 340 -17.77 12.77 3.63
N ASP A 341 -17.32 11.94 4.56
CA ASP A 341 -18.02 10.73 5.02
C ASP A 341 -18.42 9.76 3.90
N ALA A 342 -17.50 9.49 2.97
CA ALA A 342 -17.65 8.35 2.08
C ALA A 342 -17.23 7.05 2.78
N ARG A 343 -18.14 6.08 2.83
CA ARG A 343 -17.90 4.75 3.38
C ARG A 343 -17.00 3.92 2.47
N ALA A 344 -16.37 2.91 3.06
CA ALA A 344 -15.33 2.08 2.45
C ALA A 344 -14.06 2.90 2.15
N ASN A 345 -13.97 3.52 0.97
CA ASN A 345 -12.79 4.28 0.58
C ASN A 345 -13.18 5.68 0.08
N GLY A 346 -12.34 6.68 0.36
CA GLY A 346 -12.50 8.00 -0.25
C GLY A 346 -12.26 7.95 -1.75
N LEU A 347 -11.10 7.47 -2.16
CA LEU A 347 -10.64 7.31 -3.53
C LEU A 347 -10.10 5.89 -3.74
N TYR A 348 -10.50 5.23 -4.83
CA TYR A 348 -10.13 3.85 -5.15
C TYR A 348 -9.60 3.70 -6.59
N THR A 349 -8.47 3.01 -6.74
CA THR A 349 -8.10 2.37 -8.02
C THR A 349 -8.26 0.86 -7.88
N GLU A 350 -8.93 0.20 -8.82
CA GLU A 350 -9.63 -1.04 -8.51
C GLU A 350 -8.91 -2.34 -8.89
N ASP A 351 -8.33 -2.43 -10.08
CA ASP A 351 -7.84 -3.70 -10.61
C ASP A 351 -6.31 -3.81 -10.64
N GLY A 352 -5.61 -2.66 -10.66
CA GLY A 352 -4.15 -2.58 -10.62
C GLY A 352 -3.50 -2.26 -11.96
N ASN A 353 -4.29 -2.24 -13.04
CA ASN A 353 -3.82 -1.83 -14.36
C ASN A 353 -4.00 -0.33 -14.61
N GLU A 354 -4.63 0.44 -13.72
CA GLU A 354 -4.82 1.88 -13.86
C GLU A 354 -3.48 2.64 -13.82
N MET A 355 -3.22 3.48 -14.81
CA MET A 355 -1.90 4.12 -14.98
C MET A 355 -1.98 5.60 -15.30
N ASN A 356 -0.96 6.34 -14.85
CA ASN A 356 -0.73 7.73 -15.23
C ASN A 356 -1.93 8.66 -14.96
N ASN A 357 -2.86 8.27 -14.09
CA ASN A 357 -3.90 9.17 -13.61
C ASN A 357 -3.28 10.14 -12.61
N THR A 358 -3.79 11.37 -12.57
CA THR A 358 -3.34 12.38 -11.61
C THR A 358 -4.38 12.51 -10.51
N LEU A 359 -4.02 12.08 -9.31
CA LEU A 359 -4.82 12.17 -8.09
C LEU A 359 -4.23 13.30 -7.24
N SER A 360 -4.76 14.52 -7.38
CA SER A 360 -4.12 15.71 -6.79
C SER A 360 -5.02 16.62 -5.96
N ARG A 361 -4.48 17.17 -4.86
CA ARG A 361 -5.13 18.20 -4.03
C ARG A 361 -6.54 17.83 -3.54
N ASN A 362 -6.85 16.53 -3.48
CA ASN A 362 -8.13 16.06 -2.94
C ASN A 362 -8.07 16.07 -1.41
N VAL A 363 -9.19 16.38 -0.77
CA VAL A 363 -9.33 16.34 0.69
C VAL A 363 -10.39 15.30 1.04
N MET A 364 -10.01 14.27 1.79
CA MET A 364 -10.88 13.21 2.25
C MET A 364 -10.97 13.25 3.76
N ILE A 365 -12.16 13.52 4.29
CA ILE A 365 -12.41 13.62 5.72
C ILE A 365 -13.46 12.59 6.10
N CYS A 366 -13.11 11.75 7.06
CA CYS A 366 -14.06 10.94 7.80
C CYS A 366 -14.27 11.55 9.19
N THR A 367 -15.53 11.81 9.54
CA THR A 367 -15.90 12.42 10.83
C THR A 367 -15.59 11.51 12.02
N ASP A 368 -15.85 10.23 11.84
CA ASP A 368 -15.52 9.13 12.75
C ASP A 368 -15.16 7.92 11.89
N TRP A 369 -13.97 7.36 12.07
CA TRP A 369 -13.50 6.22 11.28
C TRP A 369 -14.50 5.05 11.25
N THR A 370 -15.28 4.84 12.32
CA THR A 370 -16.31 3.78 12.38
C THR A 370 -17.47 4.07 11.44
N LYS A 371 -17.82 5.34 11.23
CA LYS A 371 -18.83 5.77 10.24
C LYS A 371 -18.39 5.40 8.83
N CYS A 372 -17.14 5.65 8.46
CA CYS A 372 -16.63 5.29 7.13
C CYS A 372 -16.23 3.82 7.00
N SER A 373 -16.04 3.11 8.12
CA SER A 373 -15.72 1.69 8.11
C SER A 373 -16.84 0.86 7.51
N VAL A 374 -16.48 -0.24 6.84
CA VAL A 374 -17.43 -1.20 6.28
C VAL A 374 -16.97 -2.62 6.55
N ASP A 375 -17.90 -3.45 7.05
CA ASP A 375 -17.72 -4.89 7.06
C ASP A 375 -18.16 -5.44 5.71
N TRP A 376 -17.23 -6.04 4.98
CA TRP A 376 -17.54 -6.64 3.68
C TRP A 376 -18.26 -7.98 3.88
N VAL A 377 -19.35 -8.20 3.14
CA VAL A 377 -20.12 -9.46 3.17
C VAL A 377 -19.19 -10.62 2.84
N SER A 378 -18.95 -11.50 3.84
CA SER A 378 -18.09 -12.72 3.88
C SER A 378 -17.17 -12.80 5.11
N GLY A 379 -17.23 -11.82 6.03
CA GLY A 379 -16.36 -11.81 7.22
C GLY A 379 -14.93 -11.36 6.92
N ASN A 380 -14.72 -10.73 5.77
CA ASN A 380 -13.46 -10.06 5.44
C ASN A 380 -13.34 -8.77 6.24
N PHE A 381 -12.19 -8.59 6.91
CA PHE A 381 -11.88 -7.38 7.66
C PHE A 381 -12.04 -6.11 6.80
N ALA A 382 -12.44 -5.01 7.45
CA ALA A 382 -12.61 -3.70 6.83
C ALA A 382 -11.37 -3.33 6.00
N GLN A 383 -11.58 -3.12 4.70
CA GLN A 383 -10.55 -2.65 3.76
C GLN A 383 -10.82 -1.18 3.47
N THR A 384 -10.46 -0.31 4.42
CA THR A 384 -10.82 1.10 4.37
C THR A 384 -9.61 2.03 4.43
N ALA A 385 -9.58 2.97 3.49
CA ALA A 385 -8.60 4.03 3.44
C ALA A 385 -9.18 5.29 2.81
N GLY A 386 -8.61 6.46 3.10
CA GLY A 386 -8.92 7.68 2.32
C GLY A 386 -8.54 7.49 0.86
N ILE A 387 -7.32 7.00 0.59
CA ILE A 387 -6.89 6.55 -0.74
C ILE A 387 -6.50 5.07 -0.68
N PHE A 388 -7.16 4.25 -1.48
CA PHE A 388 -6.84 2.83 -1.65
C PHE A 388 -6.31 2.58 -3.07
N LEU A 389 -5.01 2.32 -3.19
CA LEU A 389 -4.28 2.36 -4.45
C LEU A 389 -3.76 0.96 -4.83
N ILE A 390 -4.43 0.29 -5.76
CA ILE A 390 -3.93 -0.93 -6.42
C ILE A 390 -3.14 -0.55 -7.68
N GLY A 391 -3.56 0.46 -8.45
CA GLY A 391 -2.82 0.96 -9.60
C GLY A 391 -1.64 1.84 -9.17
N MET A 392 -0.44 1.27 -9.03
CA MET A 392 0.69 1.99 -8.41
C MET A 392 1.31 3.07 -9.29
N THR A 393 1.15 3.01 -10.62
CA THR A 393 1.78 3.94 -11.58
C THR A 393 1.04 5.28 -11.70
N ASN A 394 0.10 5.56 -10.81
CA ASN A 394 -0.64 6.83 -10.75
C ASN A 394 0.13 7.89 -9.94
N ASN A 395 -0.11 9.16 -10.24
CA ASN A 395 0.49 10.27 -9.51
C ASN A 395 -0.37 10.61 -8.28
N VAL A 396 0.24 10.70 -7.10
CA VAL A 396 -0.42 10.98 -5.82
C VAL A 396 0.19 12.25 -5.22
N LEU A 397 -0.49 13.38 -5.44
CA LEU A 397 0.08 14.71 -5.24
C LEU A 397 -0.75 15.58 -4.30
N GLU A 398 -0.16 16.10 -3.23
CA GLU A 398 -0.75 17.18 -2.43
C GLU A 398 -2.14 16.86 -1.82
N ASN A 399 -2.46 15.57 -1.65
CA ASN A 399 -3.74 15.15 -1.08
C ASN A 399 -3.72 15.26 0.45
N ARG A 400 -4.90 15.45 1.06
CA ARG A 400 -5.06 15.47 2.52
C ARG A 400 -6.09 14.44 2.96
N ILE A 401 -5.69 13.56 3.86
CA ILE A 401 -6.54 12.47 4.35
C ILE A 401 -6.63 12.56 5.88
N ILE A 402 -7.86 12.63 6.38
CA ILE A 402 -8.14 12.88 7.79
C ILE A 402 -9.18 11.88 8.32
N GLY A 403 -8.91 11.31 9.49
CA GLY A 403 -9.91 10.58 10.28
C GLY A 403 -10.35 9.21 9.74
N TYR A 404 -9.79 8.75 8.61
CA TYR A 404 -10.04 7.40 8.09
C TYR A 404 -9.35 6.33 8.94
N GLU A 405 -9.69 5.04 8.72
CA GLU A 405 -8.92 3.96 9.35
C GLU A 405 -7.46 3.98 8.90
N ASN A 406 -7.24 4.02 7.59
CA ASN A 406 -5.95 4.23 6.97
C ASN A 406 -5.98 5.49 6.09
N GLY A 407 -4.89 6.24 6.01
CA GLY A 407 -4.81 7.44 5.18
C GLY A 407 -4.67 7.08 3.70
N ILE A 408 -3.46 6.67 3.31
CA ILE A 408 -3.15 6.15 1.97
C ILE A 408 -2.62 4.72 2.10
N TRP A 409 -3.27 3.77 1.43
CA TRP A 409 -2.90 2.36 1.48
C TRP A 409 -2.64 1.76 0.10
N THR A 410 -1.44 1.19 -0.07
CA THR A 410 -1.06 0.35 -1.22
C THR A 410 -1.05 -1.12 -0.81
N PRO A 411 -2.08 -1.93 -1.10
CA PRO A 411 -2.28 -3.26 -0.50
C PRO A 411 -1.49 -4.37 -1.20
N GLY A 412 -0.17 -4.28 -1.27
CA GLY A 412 0.67 -5.20 -2.05
C GLY A 412 0.59 -6.65 -1.59
N SER A 413 0.48 -6.91 -0.27
CA SER A 413 0.33 -8.28 0.25
C SER A 413 -1.04 -8.88 -0.04
N PHE A 414 -2.03 -8.05 -0.38
CA PHE A 414 -3.41 -8.50 -0.52
C PHE A 414 -3.89 -8.44 -1.97
N ARG A 415 -3.34 -7.54 -2.79
CA ARG A 415 -3.69 -7.28 -4.20
C ARG A 415 -2.46 -7.31 -5.12
N GLY A 416 -1.40 -8.02 -4.72
CA GLY A 416 -0.14 -8.07 -5.46
C GLY A 416 -0.21 -8.69 -6.86
N VAL A 417 -1.29 -9.42 -7.17
CA VAL A 417 -1.57 -10.02 -8.49
C VAL A 417 -2.71 -9.30 -9.24
N GLY A 418 -3.16 -8.15 -8.75
CA GLY A 418 -4.33 -7.43 -9.24
C GLY A 418 -5.65 -8.01 -8.76
N ARG A 419 -6.74 -7.52 -9.36
CA ARG A 419 -8.11 -7.98 -9.14
C ARG A 419 -8.89 -7.93 -10.46
N GLY A 420 -10.06 -8.56 -10.48
CA GLY A 420 -11.06 -8.33 -11.51
C GLY A 420 -10.55 -8.71 -12.88
N ALA A 421 -10.64 -7.80 -13.85
CA ALA A 421 -10.20 -8.07 -15.22
C ALA A 421 -8.66 -8.19 -15.34
N ALA A 422 -7.93 -7.64 -14.39
CA ALA A 422 -6.47 -7.60 -14.35
C ALA A 422 -5.84 -8.72 -13.51
N GLU A 423 -6.63 -9.52 -12.79
CA GLU A 423 -6.13 -10.59 -11.94
C GLU A 423 -5.22 -11.56 -12.72
N GLY A 424 -4.01 -11.77 -12.23
CA GLY A 424 -2.99 -12.59 -12.87
C GLY A 424 -2.36 -11.99 -14.14
N LYS A 425 -2.83 -10.83 -14.61
CA LYS A 425 -2.27 -10.09 -15.77
C LYS A 425 -1.37 -8.93 -15.36
N VAL A 426 -1.51 -8.44 -14.13
CA VAL A 426 -0.67 -7.39 -13.55
C VAL A 426 0.22 -7.92 -12.43
N CYS A 427 1.20 -7.13 -12.01
CA CYS A 427 1.92 -7.36 -10.75
C CYS A 427 2.02 -6.06 -9.93
N PRO A 428 0.91 -5.52 -9.38
CA PRO A 428 0.85 -4.24 -8.68
C PRO A 428 1.90 -4.07 -7.58
N GLN A 429 2.22 -5.15 -6.87
CA GLN A 429 3.27 -5.17 -5.85
C GLN A 429 4.64 -4.70 -6.37
N HIS A 430 4.86 -4.83 -7.68
CA HIS A 430 6.11 -4.56 -8.37
C HIS A 430 6.02 -3.40 -9.35
N TYR A 431 4.85 -2.77 -9.48
CA TYR A 431 4.71 -1.63 -10.38
C TYR A 431 5.42 -0.41 -9.77
N PRO A 432 6.23 0.30 -10.56
CA PRO A 432 6.89 1.50 -10.06
C PRO A 432 5.86 2.59 -9.79
N PHE A 433 6.02 3.27 -8.65
CA PHE A 433 5.17 4.40 -8.31
C PHE A 433 5.26 5.51 -9.36
N GLY A 434 4.12 6.16 -9.61
CA GLY A 434 4.10 7.46 -10.28
C GLY A 434 4.75 8.55 -9.41
N GLU A 435 4.52 9.81 -9.75
CA GLU A 435 5.00 10.91 -8.91
C GLU A 435 4.25 10.90 -7.57
N TRP A 436 5.00 10.89 -6.46
CA TRP A 436 4.44 10.92 -5.11
C TRP A 436 5.03 12.07 -4.31
N ARG A 437 4.21 13.08 -4.01
CA ARG A 437 4.69 14.17 -3.16
C ARG A 437 3.62 14.98 -2.44
N GLY A 438 4.00 15.55 -1.30
CA GLY A 438 3.28 16.62 -0.63
C GLY A 438 1.96 16.20 0.02
N ASN A 439 1.72 14.90 0.19
CA ASN A 439 0.48 14.44 0.83
C ASN A 439 0.56 14.59 2.35
N THR A 440 -0.59 14.84 2.96
CA THR A 440 -0.76 14.92 4.40
C THR A 440 -1.75 13.87 4.87
N CYS A 441 -1.36 13.04 5.83
CA CYS A 441 -2.27 12.11 6.52
C CYS A 441 -2.26 12.38 8.01
N HIS A 442 -3.41 12.65 8.62
CA HIS A 442 -3.47 12.80 10.06
C HIS A 442 -4.75 12.31 10.70
N ASP A 443 -4.66 12.11 12.02
CA ASP A 443 -5.74 11.60 12.86
C ASP A 443 -6.34 10.28 12.34
N CYS A 444 -5.62 9.54 11.49
CA CYS A 444 -6.09 8.26 11.00
C CYS A 444 -6.05 7.25 12.16
N GLN A 445 -7.08 6.40 12.23
CA GLN A 445 -7.24 5.49 13.36
C GLN A 445 -6.04 4.55 13.47
N ARG A 446 -5.54 4.06 12.33
CA ARG A 446 -4.43 3.13 12.20
C ARG A 446 -3.26 3.78 11.44
N PHE A 447 -3.06 3.49 10.16
CA PHE A 447 -1.93 4.04 9.41
C PHE A 447 -2.27 5.39 8.79
N GLY A 448 -1.38 6.38 8.87
CA GLY A 448 -1.43 7.54 7.99
C GLY A 448 -1.06 7.12 6.57
N LEU A 449 0.24 6.96 6.32
CA LEU A 449 0.75 6.26 5.14
C LEU A 449 0.93 4.76 5.43
N TYR A 450 0.41 3.90 4.55
CA TYR A 450 0.54 2.44 4.60
C TYR A 450 1.02 1.83 3.28
N LEU A 451 2.34 1.73 3.10
CA LEU A 451 2.96 1.20 1.88
C LEU A 451 3.16 -0.33 1.94
N ASP A 452 2.08 -1.09 2.00
CA ASP A 452 2.17 -2.53 2.26
C ASP A 452 2.82 -3.34 1.12
N ASN A 453 3.98 -3.96 1.40
CA ASN A 453 4.65 -4.99 0.58
C ASN A 453 5.12 -4.53 -0.82
N GLN A 454 5.52 -3.27 -0.99
CA GLN A 454 5.86 -2.69 -2.30
C GLN A 454 7.34 -2.84 -2.68
N TYR A 455 7.61 -3.43 -3.86
CA TYR A 455 8.94 -3.63 -4.41
C TYR A 455 8.97 -3.29 -5.90
N PRO A 456 8.95 -2.00 -6.28
CA PRO A 456 9.03 -1.55 -7.67
C PRO A 456 10.11 -2.25 -8.50
N ARG A 457 9.78 -2.67 -9.71
CA ARG A 457 10.67 -3.35 -10.67
C ARG A 457 10.55 -2.73 -12.06
N ASN A 458 11.44 -3.10 -12.97
CA ASN A 458 11.33 -2.74 -14.40
C ASN A 458 10.27 -3.60 -15.08
N VAL A 459 9.01 -3.43 -14.69
CA VAL A 459 7.91 -4.22 -15.24
C VAL A 459 7.55 -3.72 -16.64
N GLU A 460 7.44 -4.66 -17.58
CA GLU A 460 7.05 -4.38 -18.96
C GLU A 460 5.53 -4.52 -19.12
N VAL A 461 4.87 -3.45 -19.55
CA VAL A 461 3.41 -3.39 -19.67
C VAL A 461 2.95 -2.88 -21.04
N ASP A 462 1.75 -3.25 -21.46
CA ASP A 462 1.07 -2.70 -22.64
C ASP A 462 0.37 -1.36 -22.34
N GLU A 463 -0.39 -0.84 -23.31
CA GLU A 463 -1.09 0.45 -23.18
C GLU A 463 -2.24 0.45 -22.16
N ASP A 464 -2.74 -0.73 -21.77
CA ASP A 464 -3.81 -0.93 -20.80
C ASP A 464 -3.26 -1.33 -19.43
N GLY A 465 -1.93 -1.39 -19.28
CA GLY A 465 -1.23 -1.65 -18.04
C GLY A 465 -1.11 -3.13 -17.70
N TYR A 466 -1.34 -4.03 -18.65
CA TYR A 466 -1.13 -5.46 -18.47
C TYR A 466 0.31 -5.85 -18.78
N VAL A 467 0.85 -6.80 -18.01
CA VAL A 467 2.22 -7.27 -18.15
C VAL A 467 2.40 -8.01 -19.47
N THR A 468 3.38 -7.60 -20.26
CA THR A 468 3.73 -8.21 -21.56
C THR A 468 4.80 -9.29 -21.45
N ASP A 469 5.72 -9.15 -20.49
CA ASP A 469 6.68 -10.18 -20.11
C ASP A 469 6.58 -10.48 -18.61
N LYS A 470 6.19 -11.70 -18.24
CA LYS A 470 6.08 -12.10 -16.83
C LYS A 470 7.43 -12.13 -16.10
N ALA A 471 8.54 -12.38 -16.80
CA ALA A 471 9.86 -12.37 -16.18
C ALA A 471 10.25 -10.95 -15.68
N SER A 472 9.73 -9.90 -16.31
CA SER A 472 9.92 -8.51 -15.85
C SER A 472 9.34 -8.23 -14.46
N CYS A 473 8.41 -9.07 -13.96
CA CYS A 473 7.92 -9.00 -12.60
C CYS A 473 8.86 -9.65 -11.58
N GLU A 474 9.92 -10.38 -11.95
CA GLU A 474 10.81 -11.10 -11.02
C GLU A 474 11.85 -10.19 -10.36
N ALA A 475 12.30 -10.58 -9.15
CA ALA A 475 13.22 -9.79 -8.34
C ALA A 475 14.61 -9.63 -8.98
N PHE A 476 15.01 -10.61 -9.77
CA PHE A 476 16.29 -10.63 -10.48
C PHE A 476 16.07 -10.84 -11.97
N THR A 477 16.95 -10.26 -12.77
CA THR A 477 17.12 -10.64 -14.18
C THR A 477 17.75 -12.04 -14.28
N ASP A 478 17.72 -12.65 -15.46
CA ASP A 478 18.29 -13.99 -15.69
C ASP A 478 19.79 -14.10 -15.35
N ASP A 479 20.54 -13.00 -15.47
CA ASP A 479 21.95 -12.88 -15.10
C ASP A 479 22.17 -12.51 -13.62
N GLY A 480 21.09 -12.41 -12.84
CA GLY A 480 21.12 -12.23 -11.38
C GLY A 480 21.29 -10.80 -10.91
N ARG A 481 21.16 -9.81 -11.79
CA ARG A 481 21.09 -8.39 -11.39
C ARG A 481 19.75 -8.11 -10.74
N ASP A 482 19.77 -7.22 -9.76
CA ASP A 482 18.56 -6.72 -9.11
C ASP A 482 17.69 -5.96 -10.12
N ASN A 483 16.44 -6.38 -10.27
CA ASN A 483 15.48 -5.79 -11.21
C ASN A 483 14.68 -4.62 -10.61
N GLY A 484 15.07 -4.14 -9.42
CA GLY A 484 14.40 -3.05 -8.72
C GLY A 484 14.46 -1.70 -9.47
N VAL A 485 13.45 -0.85 -9.25
CA VAL A 485 13.38 0.52 -9.75
C VAL A 485 13.18 1.48 -8.61
N VAL A 486 14.14 2.37 -8.38
CA VAL A 486 14.05 3.28 -7.25
C VAL A 486 13.07 4.42 -7.51
N ARG A 487 12.10 4.59 -6.61
CA ARG A 487 11.16 5.72 -6.58
C ARG A 487 11.25 6.47 -5.27
N GLU A 488 10.82 7.72 -5.30
CA GLU A 488 10.88 8.63 -4.16
C GLU A 488 9.48 9.02 -3.69
N ILE A 489 9.32 9.04 -2.37
CA ILE A 489 8.19 9.61 -1.65
C ILE A 489 8.68 10.93 -1.06
N ARG A 490 8.19 12.06 -1.59
CA ARG A 490 8.70 13.39 -1.22
C ARG A 490 7.71 14.19 -0.39
N ASP A 491 8.22 14.97 0.56
CA ASP A 491 7.42 15.98 1.28
C ASP A 491 6.15 15.40 1.95
N GLU A 492 6.20 14.13 2.32
CA GLU A 492 5.09 13.41 2.94
C GLU A 492 4.99 13.82 4.41
N PHE A 493 3.82 14.27 4.84
CA PHE A 493 3.59 14.81 6.17
C PHE A 493 2.55 14.00 6.94
N ASN A 494 2.96 13.35 8.03
CA ASN A 494 2.07 12.52 8.82
C ASN A 494 2.05 12.98 10.27
N TRP A 495 0.86 13.14 10.86
CA TRP A 495 0.76 13.47 12.29
C TRP A 495 -0.46 12.85 12.97
N HIS A 496 -0.40 12.63 14.29
CA HIS A 496 -1.49 12.02 15.08
C HIS A 496 -2.01 10.65 14.60
N ASN A 497 -1.25 9.90 13.80
CA ASN A 497 -1.62 8.54 13.38
C ASN A 497 -1.08 7.47 14.35
N MET A 498 -1.71 6.30 14.41
CA MET A 498 -1.21 5.18 15.22
C MET A 498 0.07 4.58 14.65
N PHE A 499 0.12 4.48 13.31
CA PHE A 499 1.28 4.03 12.57
C PHE A 499 1.51 4.92 11.35
N VAL A 500 2.76 4.98 10.90
CA VAL A 500 3.12 5.48 9.57
C VAL A 500 4.20 4.55 9.04
N GLY A 501 4.08 4.10 7.80
CA GLY A 501 5.06 3.21 7.19
C GLY A 501 4.41 1.97 6.61
N GLN A 502 4.93 0.80 6.94
CA GLN A 502 4.79 -0.39 6.09
C GLN A 502 5.28 -1.69 6.77
N TYR A 503 4.89 -2.85 6.21
CA TYR A 503 5.42 -4.15 6.62
C TYR A 503 6.74 -4.50 5.90
N ALA A 504 6.71 -4.76 4.59
CA ALA A 504 7.91 -4.82 3.76
C ALA A 504 7.89 -3.80 2.59
N ILE A 505 8.98 -3.07 2.32
CA ILE A 505 9.14 -2.26 1.10
C ILE A 505 10.59 -2.32 0.63
N GLY A 506 10.82 -2.25 -0.67
CA GLY A 506 12.14 -2.09 -1.26
C GLY A 506 12.13 -1.00 -2.32
N ASP A 507 13.28 -0.44 -2.63
CA ASP A 507 13.45 0.55 -3.71
C ASP A 507 12.56 1.80 -3.60
N LEU A 508 12.10 2.13 -2.38
CA LEU A 508 11.37 3.35 -2.08
C LEU A 508 12.19 4.21 -1.09
N GLN A 509 12.55 5.43 -1.51
CA GLN A 509 13.26 6.40 -0.69
C GLN A 509 12.32 7.50 -0.19
N PHE A 510 12.35 7.77 1.10
CA PHE A 510 11.69 8.93 1.70
C PHE A 510 12.61 10.14 1.67
N VAL A 511 12.14 11.25 1.10
CA VAL A 511 12.86 12.52 1.02
C VAL A 511 12.03 13.62 1.64
N ASN A 512 12.61 14.35 2.60
CA ASN A 512 11.90 15.41 3.35
C ASN A 512 10.60 14.91 4.02
N TYR A 513 10.62 13.66 4.51
CA TYR A 513 9.51 13.09 5.26
C TYR A 513 9.40 13.75 6.64
N THR A 514 8.18 14.10 7.04
CA THR A 514 7.91 14.71 8.35
C THR A 514 6.88 13.89 9.11
N SER A 515 7.27 13.44 10.31
CA SER A 515 6.38 12.79 11.28
C SER A 515 6.27 13.65 12.53
N VAL A 516 5.05 13.98 12.96
CA VAL A 516 4.82 14.73 14.21
C VAL A 516 3.76 14.04 15.07
N ASN A 517 4.07 13.76 16.33
CA ASN A 517 3.09 13.24 17.30
C ASN A 517 2.34 11.97 16.84
N ASN A 518 2.93 11.15 15.97
CA ASN A 518 2.39 9.82 15.66
C ASN A 518 2.72 8.85 16.80
N ALA A 519 1.89 7.83 17.07
CA ALA A 519 2.23 6.81 18.08
C ALA A 519 3.44 5.97 17.67
N HIS A 520 3.67 5.83 16.36
CA HIS A 520 4.89 5.32 15.77
C HIS A 520 5.27 6.21 14.60
N ALA A 521 6.39 6.91 14.74
CA ALA A 521 6.88 7.88 13.77
C ALA A 521 7.33 7.24 12.46
N MET A 522 7.69 5.95 12.52
CA MET A 522 7.86 5.09 11.36
C MET A 522 7.71 3.63 11.83
N TYR A 523 7.03 2.80 11.07
CA TYR A 523 6.82 1.38 11.30
C TYR A 523 7.33 0.65 10.05
N TRP A 524 8.46 -0.06 10.14
CA TRP A 524 9.13 -0.64 8.98
C TRP A 524 9.71 -1.99 9.40
N LYS A 525 9.23 -3.13 8.87
CA LYS A 525 9.73 -4.46 9.28
C LYS A 525 10.83 -5.00 8.38
N GLN A 526 10.78 -4.73 7.07
CA GLN A 526 11.73 -5.29 6.11
C GLN A 526 12.06 -4.31 4.97
N SER A 527 13.29 -4.38 4.46
CA SER A 527 13.72 -3.71 3.22
C SER A 527 14.77 -4.52 2.45
N LYS A 528 15.47 -3.84 1.53
CA LYS A 528 16.66 -4.26 0.77
C LYS A 528 17.55 -3.03 0.52
N ASN A 529 18.80 -3.26 0.12
CA ASN A 529 19.58 -2.20 -0.50
C ASN A 529 18.91 -1.75 -1.81
N PHE A 530 19.11 -0.50 -2.20
CA PHE A 530 18.56 0.03 -3.45
C PHE A 530 19.25 -0.58 -4.68
N ALA A 531 18.45 -0.95 -5.67
CA ALA A 531 18.94 -1.51 -6.93
C ALA A 531 19.87 -0.56 -7.71
N ASP A 532 19.70 0.76 -7.56
CA ASP A 532 20.50 1.78 -8.24
C ASP A 532 21.78 2.20 -7.48
N GLY A 533 22.06 1.55 -6.34
CA GLY A 533 23.26 1.80 -5.54
C GLY A 533 23.17 2.98 -4.57
N ARG A 534 22.01 3.63 -4.41
CA ARG A 534 21.86 4.67 -3.37
C ARG A 534 21.83 4.07 -1.95
N LEU A 535 22.22 4.86 -0.95
CA LEU A 535 22.34 4.41 0.44
C LEU A 535 21.14 4.77 1.32
N TRP A 536 20.55 5.94 1.08
CA TRP A 536 19.68 6.59 2.04
C TRP A 536 18.24 6.16 1.83
N HIS A 537 17.68 5.39 2.75
CA HIS A 537 16.25 5.08 2.77
C HIS A 537 15.44 6.29 3.21
N MET A 538 16.01 7.10 4.11
CA MET A 538 15.43 8.34 4.57
C MET A 538 16.45 9.47 4.43
N ARG A 539 16.06 10.56 3.77
CA ARG A 539 16.88 11.75 3.59
C ARG A 539 16.11 12.99 4.03
N ASP A 540 16.81 13.96 4.63
CA ASP A 540 16.26 15.28 4.98
C ASP A 540 15.03 15.19 5.91
N SER A 541 14.90 14.12 6.71
CA SER A 541 13.63 13.77 7.37
C SER A 541 13.55 14.28 8.81
N THR A 542 12.34 14.61 9.27
CA THR A 542 12.09 15.13 10.61
C THR A 542 11.14 14.23 11.38
N PHE A 543 11.55 13.82 12.57
CA PHE A 543 10.71 13.09 13.52
C PHE A 543 10.56 13.92 14.79
N ALA A 544 9.37 14.43 15.04
CA ALA A 544 9.10 15.30 16.18
C ALA A 544 8.01 14.72 17.08
N HIS A 545 8.16 14.95 18.38
CA HIS A 545 7.14 14.65 19.37
C HIS A 545 7.10 15.73 20.45
N ASP A 546 5.99 16.45 20.54
CA ASP A 546 5.72 17.39 21.64
C ASP A 546 5.36 16.58 22.91
N PRO A 547 6.17 16.65 23.98
CA PRO A 547 5.88 15.96 25.24
C PRO A 547 4.62 16.47 25.97
N ASN A 548 4.02 17.57 25.51
CA ASN A 548 2.77 18.11 26.04
C ASN A 548 1.55 17.74 25.18
N ASP A 549 1.77 17.13 24.02
CA ASP A 549 0.70 16.49 23.29
C ASP A 549 0.21 15.25 24.05
N ASN A 550 -1.10 15.02 24.03
CA ASN A 550 -1.72 13.88 24.68
C ASN A 550 -1.64 12.60 23.82
N TYR A 551 -1.17 12.71 22.58
CA TYR A 551 -1.02 11.60 21.65
C TYR A 551 0.39 11.53 21.05
N GLY A 552 0.82 10.29 20.79
CA GLY A 552 2.05 10.01 20.06
C GLY A 552 3.18 9.46 20.92
N GLN A 553 4.22 8.96 20.22
CA GLN A 553 5.52 8.64 20.79
C GLN A 553 6.63 8.91 19.76
N LEU A 554 7.80 9.37 20.21
CA LEU A 554 8.97 9.50 19.34
C LEU A 554 9.64 8.14 19.17
N LYS A 555 9.16 7.37 18.19
CA LYS A 555 9.59 5.98 18.02
C LYS A 555 9.56 5.54 16.56
N VAL A 556 10.75 5.39 15.98
CA VAL A 556 10.97 4.71 14.70
C VAL A 556 11.22 3.23 14.99
N LEU A 557 10.33 2.38 14.49
CA LEU A 557 10.50 0.93 14.46
C LEU A 557 11.13 0.56 13.12
N GLY A 558 12.45 0.43 13.10
CA GLY A 558 13.23 0.24 11.89
C GLY A 558 13.32 -1.23 11.44
N PRO A 559 13.62 -1.47 10.16
CA PRO A 559 13.61 -2.81 9.56
C PRO A 559 14.56 -3.81 10.20
N ALA A 560 14.25 -5.07 9.97
CA ALA A 560 15.18 -6.19 10.08
C ALA A 560 15.55 -6.70 8.68
N GLY A 561 16.65 -7.46 8.62
CA GLY A 561 17.13 -8.12 7.41
C GLY A 561 18.60 -7.81 7.11
N PRO A 562 19.19 -8.48 6.12
CA PRO A 562 20.62 -8.46 5.87
C PRO A 562 20.96 -7.41 4.80
N PHE A 563 20.82 -6.14 5.14
CA PHE A 563 21.10 -5.01 4.23
C PHE A 563 21.50 -3.77 5.03
N THR A 564 21.84 -2.68 4.33
CA THR A 564 22.14 -1.38 4.93
C THR A 564 20.93 -0.44 4.88
N PHE A 565 20.36 -0.12 6.04
CA PHE A 565 19.30 0.89 6.18
C PHE A 565 19.91 2.27 6.44
N GLY A 566 19.94 3.13 5.43
CA GLY A 566 20.54 4.46 5.52
C GLY A 566 19.58 5.57 5.95
N MET A 567 20.04 6.44 6.84
CA MET A 567 19.38 7.69 7.21
C MET A 567 20.39 8.85 7.11
N LYS A 568 20.02 9.90 6.36
CA LYS A 568 20.86 11.06 6.12
C LYS A 568 20.15 12.39 6.37
N ASP A 569 20.84 13.34 6.98
CA ASP A 569 20.36 14.72 7.21
C ASP A 569 19.01 14.75 7.96
N SER A 570 18.84 13.80 8.89
CA SER A 570 17.57 13.61 9.61
C SER A 570 17.67 14.09 11.06
N VAL A 571 16.58 14.63 11.58
CA VAL A 571 16.54 15.22 12.93
C VAL A 571 15.43 14.60 13.78
N PHE A 572 15.75 14.36 15.05
CA PHE A 572 14.81 13.92 16.08
C PHE A 572 14.62 15.02 17.12
N LEU A 573 13.35 15.40 17.35
CA LEU A 573 12.98 16.56 18.17
C LEU A 573 12.00 16.16 19.28
N GLY A 574 12.29 16.57 20.51
CA GLY A 574 11.42 16.37 21.67
C GLY A 574 11.57 14.98 22.29
N GLY A 575 10.45 14.33 22.64
CA GLY A 575 10.49 12.97 23.19
C GLY A 575 9.25 12.57 23.98
N SER A 576 9.12 11.27 24.28
CA SER A 576 7.96 10.72 24.96
C SER A 576 8.12 10.74 26.48
N ARG A 577 7.03 11.01 27.20
CA ARG A 577 7.00 10.78 28.66
C ARG A 577 7.16 9.29 28.93
N GLY A 578 8.15 8.91 29.76
CA GLY A 578 8.42 7.51 30.10
C GLY A 578 9.54 6.84 29.29
N GLY A 579 10.31 7.60 28.49
CA GLY A 579 11.58 7.14 27.92
C GLY A 579 11.45 6.12 26.80
N SER A 580 10.57 6.38 25.82
CA SER A 580 10.59 5.63 24.55
C SER A 580 11.94 5.82 23.84
N THR A 581 12.26 4.99 22.85
CA THR A 581 13.52 5.11 22.11
C THR A 581 13.28 5.71 20.75
N ALA A 582 14.13 6.66 20.33
CA ALA A 582 14.02 7.32 19.03
C ALA A 582 14.10 6.32 17.85
N VAL A 583 15.13 5.46 17.79
CA VAL A 583 15.28 4.42 16.74
C VAL A 583 15.43 3.03 17.35
N ALA A 584 14.45 2.16 17.12
CA ALA A 584 14.48 0.76 17.55
C ALA A 584 14.79 -0.15 16.35
N ALA A 585 15.88 -0.92 16.46
CA ALA A 585 16.39 -1.78 15.41
C ALA A 585 15.77 -3.19 15.42
N GLY A 586 15.65 -3.77 14.23
CA GLY A 586 15.30 -5.18 14.05
C GLY A 586 13.83 -5.47 14.28
N GLN A 587 12.95 -4.56 13.84
CA GLN A 587 11.50 -4.72 13.96
C GLN A 587 11.04 -6.06 13.40
N ASN A 588 10.37 -6.85 14.24
CA ASN A 588 9.79 -8.14 13.86
C ASN A 588 10.81 -9.17 13.34
N CYS A 589 12.11 -9.01 13.60
CA CYS A 589 13.05 -10.04 13.18
C CYS A 589 12.74 -11.38 13.87
N ALA A 590 13.01 -12.50 13.21
CA ALA A 590 12.60 -13.85 13.64
C ALA A 590 11.08 -14.10 13.70
N LEU A 591 10.26 -13.11 13.30
CA LEU A 591 8.81 -13.21 13.21
C LEU A 591 8.35 -13.11 11.74
N GLY A 592 7.08 -13.43 11.52
CA GLY A 592 6.48 -13.40 10.18
C GLY A 592 6.37 -11.95 9.69
N GLY A 593 6.86 -11.71 8.48
CA GLY A 593 6.82 -10.41 7.82
C GLY A 593 7.85 -9.39 8.31
N GLY A 594 8.86 -9.77 9.11
CA GLY A 594 10.12 -8.99 9.24
C GLY A 594 11.20 -9.62 8.37
N GLY A 595 12.32 -8.95 8.09
CA GLY A 595 13.42 -9.53 7.31
C GLY A 595 14.40 -10.35 8.16
N GLY A 596 15.16 -11.25 7.52
CA GLY A 596 16.21 -12.05 8.17
C GLY A 596 17.32 -12.48 7.21
N PRO A 597 18.51 -12.90 7.70
CA PRO A 597 18.96 -12.89 9.10
C PRO A 597 19.00 -11.47 9.71
N CYS A 598 18.88 -11.33 11.03
CA CYS A 598 18.71 -10.05 11.75
C CYS A 598 19.92 -9.08 11.73
N THR A 599 20.76 -9.12 10.70
CA THR A 599 22.06 -8.45 10.63
C THR A 599 22.01 -7.09 9.91
N VAL A 600 20.90 -6.36 10.09
CA VAL A 600 20.70 -5.04 9.49
C VAL A 600 21.78 -4.06 9.96
N GLN A 601 22.30 -3.28 9.01
CA GLN A 601 23.31 -2.24 9.25
C GLN A 601 22.62 -0.87 9.13
N TYR A 602 22.39 -0.19 10.25
CA TYR A 602 21.83 1.15 10.26
C TYR A 602 22.91 2.18 9.98
N LEU A 603 22.96 2.74 8.78
CA LEU A 603 23.93 3.75 8.39
C LEU A 603 23.39 5.16 8.68
N PHE A 604 24.05 5.89 9.58
CA PHE A 604 23.71 7.27 9.89
C PHE A 604 24.75 8.25 9.31
N GLU A 605 24.26 9.31 8.67
CA GLU A 605 25.03 10.48 8.24
C GLU A 605 24.25 11.74 8.61
N ASN A 606 24.87 12.62 9.39
CA ASN A 606 24.27 13.85 9.90
C ASN A 606 22.89 13.64 10.54
N VAL A 607 22.77 12.60 11.38
CA VAL A 607 21.56 12.33 12.15
C VAL A 607 21.66 13.04 13.50
N ASP A 608 20.74 13.97 13.75
CA ASP A 608 20.76 14.85 14.92
C ASP A 608 19.78 14.38 16.01
N PHE A 609 20.36 14.06 17.18
CA PHE A 609 19.65 13.69 18.41
C PHE A 609 19.82 14.74 19.53
N SER A 610 20.40 15.90 19.23
CA SER A 610 20.80 16.90 20.24
C SER A 610 19.63 17.55 20.96
N ARG A 611 18.44 17.54 20.35
CA ARG A 611 17.19 18.10 20.92
C ARG A 611 16.22 17.03 21.39
N LEU A 612 16.72 15.83 21.69
CA LEU A 612 15.95 14.84 22.41
C LEU A 612 15.83 15.22 23.88
N ARG A 613 14.71 14.87 24.52
CA ARG A 613 14.60 14.87 25.97
C ARG A 613 15.69 14.01 26.60
N ALA A 614 16.18 14.42 27.77
CA ALA A 614 17.27 13.71 28.47
C ALA A 614 16.95 12.25 28.84
N ASP A 615 15.67 11.91 29.03
CA ASP A 615 15.19 10.57 29.35
C ASP A 615 14.85 9.72 28.12
N GLN A 616 15.09 10.22 26.90
CA GLN A 616 14.81 9.55 25.63
C GLN A 616 16.10 8.92 25.06
N PRO A 617 16.27 7.58 25.11
CA PRO A 617 17.43 6.94 24.51
C PRO A 617 17.40 7.05 22.98
N ARG A 618 18.58 7.16 22.38
CA ARG A 618 18.74 7.29 20.92
C ARG A 618 18.40 6.01 20.18
N ILE A 619 18.88 4.86 20.68
CA ILE A 619 18.78 3.58 19.99
C ILE A 619 18.30 2.44 20.90
N LYS A 620 17.79 1.38 20.28
CA LYS A 620 17.41 0.13 20.96
C LYS A 620 17.64 -1.04 20.02
N PHE A 621 18.09 -2.17 20.58
CA PHE A 621 18.14 -3.46 19.88
C PHE A 621 16.91 -4.29 20.24
N GLY A 622 16.37 -5.01 19.26
CA GLY A 622 15.21 -5.90 19.44
C GLY A 622 13.88 -5.14 19.54
N ALA A 623 13.28 -4.86 18.39
CA ALA A 623 11.97 -4.21 18.30
C ALA A 623 10.87 -5.24 17.94
N SER A 624 9.82 -5.33 18.76
CA SER A 624 8.65 -6.22 18.56
C SER A 624 9.02 -7.63 18.07
N THR A 625 9.89 -8.31 18.81
CA THR A 625 10.47 -9.60 18.43
C THR A 625 10.45 -10.58 19.61
N THR A 626 10.49 -11.87 19.32
CA THR A 626 10.61 -12.95 20.31
C THR A 626 11.95 -13.70 20.22
N GLY A 627 12.76 -13.46 19.18
CA GLY A 627 14.03 -14.15 18.97
C GLY A 627 15.20 -13.37 19.52
N GLY A 628 16.13 -14.04 20.24
CA GLY A 628 17.32 -13.41 20.81
C GLY A 628 18.20 -12.68 19.77
N GLN A 629 18.24 -13.21 18.55
CA GLN A 629 18.97 -12.64 17.41
C GLN A 629 18.70 -11.15 17.14
N ALA A 630 17.45 -10.69 17.29
CA ALA A 630 17.09 -9.29 17.05
C ALA A 630 17.70 -8.33 18.09
N PHE A 631 18.00 -8.82 19.29
CA PHE A 631 18.63 -8.05 20.36
C PHE A 631 20.15 -8.01 20.25
N VAL A 632 20.75 -8.89 19.43
CA VAL A 632 22.21 -9.11 19.39
C VAL A 632 22.83 -8.68 18.07
N LEU A 633 22.19 -9.01 16.95
CA LEU A 633 22.80 -8.93 15.61
C LEU A 633 22.72 -7.58 14.89
N PRO A 634 21.69 -6.72 15.09
CA PRO A 634 21.67 -5.42 14.42
C PRO A 634 22.84 -4.55 14.86
N MET A 635 23.26 -3.64 13.98
CA MET A 635 24.35 -2.69 14.26
C MET A 635 24.06 -1.32 13.68
N PHE A 636 24.65 -0.29 14.28
CA PHE A 636 24.63 1.08 13.77
C PHE A 636 26.03 1.46 13.31
N VAL A 637 26.16 2.17 12.20
CA VAL A 637 27.43 2.58 11.61
C VAL A 637 27.38 4.04 11.16
N ALA A 638 28.49 4.77 11.29
CA ALA A 638 28.59 6.16 10.85
C ALA A 638 30.04 6.58 10.58
N LYS A 639 30.21 7.59 9.71
CA LYS A 639 31.50 8.27 9.46
C LYS A 639 31.69 9.54 10.26
N ASP A 640 30.60 10.14 10.70
CA ASP A 640 30.60 11.41 11.41
C ASP A 640 30.26 11.18 12.89
N ASN A 641 29.79 12.23 13.56
CA ASN A 641 29.46 12.19 14.97
C ASN A 641 28.02 11.75 15.26
N SER A 642 27.26 11.25 14.27
CA SER A 642 25.90 10.73 14.48
C SER A 642 25.87 9.62 15.54
N LEU A 643 26.98 8.88 15.71
CA LEU A 643 27.17 7.85 16.72
C LEU A 643 28.09 8.29 17.88
N GLY A 644 28.14 9.59 18.20
CA GLY A 644 28.91 10.10 19.35
C GLY A 644 30.42 9.90 19.24
N GLY A 645 30.96 9.89 18.01
CA GLY A 645 32.38 9.68 17.72
C GLY A 645 32.77 8.22 17.48
N PHE A 646 31.86 7.26 17.65
CA PHE A 646 32.08 5.86 17.30
C PHE A 646 31.80 5.59 15.82
N ARG A 647 32.50 4.61 15.25
CA ARG A 647 32.30 4.15 13.87
C ARG A 647 31.26 3.06 13.75
N SER A 648 31.09 2.29 14.81
CA SER A 648 30.04 1.28 14.92
C SER A 648 29.51 1.23 16.34
N ILE A 649 28.21 0.97 16.50
CA ILE A 649 27.59 0.61 17.77
C ILE A 649 26.94 -0.75 17.59
N VAL A 650 27.29 -1.69 18.48
CA VAL A 650 26.73 -3.05 18.53
C VAL A 650 26.03 -3.29 19.87
N SER A 651 25.28 -4.38 19.95
CA SER A 651 24.59 -4.79 21.17
C SER A 651 25.55 -4.99 22.35
N GLY A 652 25.13 -4.54 23.54
CA GLY A 652 25.83 -4.78 24.81
C GLY A 652 26.02 -6.26 25.16
N HIS A 653 25.19 -7.14 24.57
CA HIS A 653 25.29 -8.59 24.75
C HIS A 653 26.54 -9.19 24.12
N LEU A 654 27.19 -8.51 23.17
CA LEU A 654 28.43 -8.95 22.50
C LEU A 654 29.67 -8.56 23.31
N ASN A 655 29.72 -8.96 24.58
CA ASN A 655 30.72 -8.52 25.56
C ASN A 655 32.20 -8.77 25.15
N GLY A 656 32.48 -9.78 24.31
CA GLY A 656 33.82 -10.04 23.79
C GLY A 656 34.35 -8.94 22.84
N PHE A 657 33.48 -8.12 22.25
CA PHE A 657 33.88 -7.02 21.35
C PHE A 657 34.65 -5.91 22.09
N GLY A 658 34.50 -5.80 23.42
CA GLY A 658 35.32 -4.91 24.23
C GLY A 658 36.82 -5.28 24.25
N GLN A 659 37.16 -6.51 23.88
CA GLN A 659 38.53 -7.01 23.85
C GLN A 659 39.19 -6.89 22.48
N VAL A 660 38.44 -6.52 21.42
CA VAL A 660 38.95 -6.45 20.05
C VAL A 660 39.65 -5.11 19.78
N PRO A 661 40.97 -5.07 19.55
CA PRO A 661 41.68 -3.80 19.40
C PRO A 661 41.20 -2.98 18.18
N PRO A 662 40.96 -1.66 18.33
CA PRO A 662 40.89 -0.90 19.58
C PRO A 662 39.53 -1.13 20.27
N GLY A 663 39.54 -1.78 21.44
CA GLY A 663 38.37 -2.32 22.14
C GLY A 663 37.11 -1.43 22.12
N CYS A 664 35.93 -2.03 21.93
CA CYS A 664 34.67 -1.32 22.05
C CYS A 664 34.39 -0.91 23.52
N GLN A 665 33.73 0.23 23.71
CA GLN A 665 33.45 0.84 25.00
C GLN A 665 31.96 0.74 25.34
N GLN A 666 31.62 0.49 26.60
CA GLN A 666 30.23 0.53 27.05
C GLN A 666 29.66 1.95 26.95
N LEU A 667 28.44 2.05 26.43
CA LEU A 667 27.74 3.32 26.27
C LEU A 667 26.81 3.61 27.45
N GLY A 668 26.60 4.90 27.71
CA GLY A 668 25.71 5.40 28.75
C GLY A 668 24.23 5.30 28.40
N SER A 669 23.39 5.71 29.35
CA SER A 669 21.93 5.62 29.23
C SER A 669 21.33 6.54 28.16
N GLU A 670 22.09 7.52 27.65
CA GLU A 670 21.68 8.34 26.50
C GLU A 670 21.54 7.53 25.21
N TRP A 671 22.24 6.39 25.10
CA TRP A 671 22.15 5.51 23.94
C TRP A 671 21.04 4.47 24.10
N THR A 672 20.99 3.78 25.23
CA THR A 672 20.04 2.69 25.50
C THR A 672 19.44 2.80 26.90
N GLN A 673 18.21 2.32 27.09
CA GLN A 673 17.50 2.38 28.38
C GLN A 673 18.29 1.78 29.56
N SER A 674 19.07 0.72 29.31
CA SER A 674 19.95 0.12 30.31
C SER A 674 21.40 0.56 30.07
N PRO A 675 22.13 1.01 31.11
CA PRO A 675 23.58 1.24 31.01
C PRO A 675 24.29 -0.02 30.52
N GLY A 676 25.23 0.13 29.58
CA GLY A 676 25.93 -1.01 28.98
C GLY A 676 25.09 -1.85 28.01
N GLY A 677 23.88 -1.41 27.66
CA GLY A 677 23.03 -2.05 26.63
C GLY A 677 23.58 -1.94 25.21
N ALA A 678 24.64 -1.13 25.00
CA ALA A 678 25.33 -0.94 23.74
C ALA A 678 26.85 -0.80 23.94
N LEU A 679 27.61 -1.21 22.92
CA LEU A 679 29.06 -1.04 22.84
C LEU A 679 29.41 -0.14 21.64
N GLY A 680 30.10 0.98 21.88
CA GLY A 680 30.64 1.85 20.84
C GLY A 680 32.05 1.44 20.45
N CYS A 681 32.29 1.23 19.15
CA CYS A 681 33.54 0.75 18.59
C CYS A 681 34.18 1.83 17.71
N ALA A 682 35.51 1.99 17.82
CA ALA A 682 36.27 2.84 16.90
C ALA A 682 36.57 2.13 15.56
N GLY A 683 36.60 0.79 15.56
CA GLY A 683 36.68 -0.03 14.36
C GLY A 683 35.32 -0.21 13.67
N LEU A 684 35.36 -0.72 12.43
CA LEU A 684 34.17 -1.04 11.66
C LEU A 684 33.71 -2.47 11.97
N VAL A 685 32.49 -2.58 12.47
CA VAL A 685 31.78 -3.86 12.57
C VAL A 685 30.83 -3.97 11.38
N ARG A 686 30.75 -5.16 10.77
CA ARG A 686 29.93 -5.47 9.60
C ARG A 686 29.18 -6.77 9.77
N ARG A 687 28.17 -6.97 8.92
CA ARG A 687 27.46 -8.25 8.82
C ARG A 687 28.29 -9.32 8.11
N LEU A 688 28.26 -10.53 8.63
CA LEU A 688 28.58 -11.78 7.95
C LEU A 688 27.29 -12.59 7.90
N ASN A 689 26.88 -13.03 6.71
CA ASN A 689 25.72 -13.88 6.52
C ASN A 689 26.08 -15.18 5.81
N LEU A 690 25.31 -16.22 6.15
CA LEU A 690 25.36 -17.50 5.50
C LEU A 690 23.98 -17.84 4.96
N TRP A 691 23.91 -18.07 3.65
CA TRP A 691 22.69 -18.31 2.90
C TRP A 691 22.65 -19.77 2.47
N GLY A 692 21.84 -20.57 3.14
CA GLY A 692 21.82 -22.01 2.95
C GLY A 692 20.77 -22.68 3.85
N PRO A 693 20.56 -23.99 3.72
CA PRO A 693 19.63 -24.73 4.57
C PRO A 693 20.14 -24.83 6.01
N ASP A 694 19.22 -25.16 6.93
CA ASP A 694 19.54 -25.44 8.33
C ASP A 694 20.61 -26.54 8.44
N SER A 695 21.75 -26.15 8.97
CA SER A 695 22.92 -26.98 9.26
C SER A 695 23.12 -27.15 10.78
N GLY A 696 22.06 -26.94 11.56
CA GLY A 696 22.07 -26.93 13.01
C GLY A 696 22.77 -25.68 13.57
N ARG A 697 23.31 -25.80 14.79
CA ARG A 697 24.08 -24.73 15.42
C ARG A 697 25.49 -24.69 14.83
N LEU A 698 25.93 -23.52 14.40
CA LEU A 698 27.28 -23.29 13.90
C LEU A 698 28.09 -22.49 14.91
N GLN A 699 29.41 -22.70 14.93
CA GLN A 699 30.31 -22.01 15.82
C GLN A 699 31.30 -21.15 15.01
N LEU A 700 31.21 -19.84 15.20
CA LEU A 700 32.17 -18.86 14.69
C LEU A 700 33.19 -18.55 15.78
N ALA A 701 34.48 -18.70 15.49
CA ALA A 701 35.55 -18.33 16.40
C ALA A 701 36.43 -17.24 15.77
N GLY A 702 36.87 -16.29 16.60
CA GLY A 702 37.69 -15.15 16.16
C GLY A 702 37.55 -13.95 17.11
N PRO A 703 38.15 -12.80 16.76
CA PRO A 703 38.06 -11.59 17.57
C PRO A 703 36.61 -11.19 17.85
N GLY A 704 36.29 -11.00 19.13
CA GLY A 704 34.95 -10.65 19.63
C GLY A 704 34.18 -11.83 20.23
N TYR A 705 34.60 -13.07 19.93
CA TYR A 705 33.92 -14.30 20.35
C TYR A 705 34.75 -15.17 21.31
N GLN A 706 35.90 -14.66 21.77
CA GLN A 706 36.84 -15.36 22.66
C GLN A 706 36.43 -15.24 24.13
N VAL A 707 35.16 -15.52 24.42
CA VAL A 707 34.56 -15.42 25.75
C VAL A 707 33.68 -16.65 26.02
N PRO A 708 33.40 -17.00 27.30
CA PRO A 708 32.44 -18.06 27.59
C PRO A 708 31.04 -17.73 27.05
N PRO A 709 30.30 -18.72 26.53
CA PRO A 709 28.93 -18.52 26.05
C PRO A 709 27.99 -18.16 27.21
N ASN A 710 27.21 -17.10 27.03
CA ASN A 710 26.09 -16.77 27.90
C ASN A 710 24.80 -17.31 27.29
N TRP A 711 24.23 -18.35 27.91
CA TRP A 711 23.03 -19.03 27.42
C TRP A 711 21.72 -18.34 27.79
N ASP A 712 21.75 -17.29 28.61
CA ASP A 712 20.56 -16.57 29.00
C ASP A 712 19.98 -15.78 27.82
N PHE A 713 18.64 -15.74 27.74
CA PHE A 713 17.95 -14.85 26.81
C PHE A 713 18.26 -13.38 27.13
N PRO A 714 18.53 -12.51 26.13
CA PRO A 714 18.44 -12.76 24.68
C PRO A 714 19.77 -13.17 24.02
N THR A 715 20.83 -13.45 24.79
CA THR A 715 22.17 -13.72 24.26
C THR A 715 22.24 -15.10 23.60
N GLU A 716 21.85 -16.14 24.34
CA GLU A 716 21.77 -17.54 23.89
C GLU A 716 23.04 -18.05 23.17
N GLY A 717 24.20 -17.74 23.74
CA GLY A 717 25.52 -18.15 23.26
C GLY A 717 26.11 -17.28 22.14
N ARG A 718 25.33 -16.37 21.55
CA ARG A 718 25.78 -15.53 20.42
C ARG A 718 26.96 -14.62 20.77
N ASN A 719 27.15 -14.28 22.05
CA ASN A 719 28.31 -13.53 22.52
C ASN A 719 29.64 -14.30 22.34
N ALA A 720 29.58 -15.63 22.27
CA ALA A 720 30.71 -16.51 22.06
C ALA A 720 30.68 -17.17 20.66
N GLY A 721 29.94 -16.60 19.71
CA GLY A 721 29.98 -17.00 18.31
C GLY A 721 29.05 -18.15 17.92
N GLU A 722 28.10 -18.50 18.78
CA GLU A 722 27.05 -19.48 18.45
C GLU A 722 26.06 -18.87 17.45
N LEU A 723 25.99 -19.41 16.24
CA LEU A 723 25.09 -18.96 15.19
C LEU A 723 23.83 -19.80 15.17
N TRP A 724 22.70 -19.11 15.24
CA TRP A 724 21.37 -19.70 15.16
C TRP A 724 20.81 -19.53 13.75
N TYR A 725 20.16 -20.58 13.26
CA TYR A 725 19.47 -20.54 11.98
C TYR A 725 18.20 -19.70 12.11
N ASP A 726 18.01 -18.74 11.21
CA ASP A 726 16.75 -18.05 11.00
C ASP A 726 15.92 -18.90 10.03
N ASP A 727 14.99 -19.67 10.60
CA ASP A 727 14.14 -20.60 9.85
C ASP A 727 13.13 -19.92 8.94
N ARG A 728 12.77 -18.66 9.23
CA ARG A 728 11.82 -17.90 8.43
C ARG A 728 12.46 -17.34 7.16
N HIS A 729 13.73 -16.98 7.20
CA HIS A 729 14.43 -16.33 6.08
C HIS A 729 15.59 -17.15 5.52
N GLY A 730 15.90 -18.31 6.11
CA GLY A 730 16.86 -19.26 5.57
C GLY A 730 18.30 -18.77 5.59
N GLY A 731 18.89 -18.67 6.78
CA GLY A 731 20.31 -18.39 6.90
C GLY A 731 20.80 -18.16 8.33
N TYR A 732 22.08 -17.77 8.44
CA TYR A 732 22.74 -17.40 9.69
C TYR A 732 23.33 -16.00 9.58
N GLY A 733 23.47 -15.31 10.71
CA GLY A 733 24.04 -13.98 10.76
C GLY A 733 24.94 -13.75 11.96
N ALA A 734 26.02 -12.99 11.76
CA ALA A 734 26.98 -12.62 12.79
C ALA A 734 27.58 -11.24 12.53
N PRO A 735 27.83 -10.41 13.58
CA PRO A 735 28.69 -9.24 13.45
C PRO A 735 30.17 -9.65 13.41
N VAL A 736 30.95 -9.08 12.51
CA VAL A 736 32.40 -9.33 12.40
C VAL A 736 33.16 -8.01 12.25
N VAL A 737 34.40 -8.00 12.70
CA VAL A 737 35.27 -6.81 12.63
C VAL A 737 36.06 -6.84 11.34
N THR A 738 36.05 -5.75 10.58
CA THR A 738 36.79 -5.62 9.33
C THR A 738 38.29 -5.85 9.56
N GLY A 739 38.95 -6.52 8.61
CA GLY A 739 40.39 -6.79 8.65
C GLY A 739 40.80 -7.92 9.59
N GLN A 740 39.84 -8.68 10.14
CA GLN A 740 40.11 -9.78 11.07
C GLN A 740 39.88 -11.16 10.43
N SER A 741 40.41 -12.19 11.09
CA SER A 741 40.29 -13.59 10.69
C SER A 741 39.34 -14.34 11.61
N TYR A 742 38.52 -15.21 11.02
CA TYR A 742 37.53 -16.04 11.70
C TYR A 742 37.59 -17.47 11.18
N SER A 743 37.25 -18.44 12.04
CA SER A 743 37.07 -19.84 11.68
C SER A 743 35.63 -20.26 11.98
N LEU A 744 34.97 -20.91 11.04
CA LEU A 744 33.61 -21.42 11.18
C LEU A 744 33.61 -22.94 11.20
N SER A 745 32.87 -23.52 12.14
CA SER A 745 32.71 -24.96 12.29
C SER A 745 31.24 -25.34 12.52
N GLY A 746 30.87 -26.56 12.14
CA GLY A 746 29.48 -27.06 12.23
C GLY A 746 29.15 -28.05 11.10
N ALA A 747 27.90 -28.50 11.03
CA ALA A 747 27.45 -29.53 10.09
C ALA A 747 27.11 -28.95 8.69
N LEU A 748 28.04 -28.21 8.08
CA LEU A 748 27.86 -27.49 6.81
C LEU A 748 28.00 -28.39 5.57
N GLN A 749 27.09 -29.36 5.41
CA GLN A 749 27.17 -30.33 4.32
C GLN A 749 26.55 -29.85 3.00
N SER A 750 25.59 -28.91 3.06
CA SER A 750 24.89 -28.37 1.89
C SER A 750 25.52 -27.10 1.37
N ASP A 751 25.25 -26.80 0.10
CA ASP A 751 25.62 -25.52 -0.54
C ASP A 751 25.13 -24.33 0.31
N THR A 752 26.08 -23.56 0.83
CA THR A 752 25.82 -22.35 1.62
C THR A 752 26.67 -21.21 1.07
N ILE A 753 26.04 -20.13 0.64
CA ILE A 753 26.75 -18.92 0.20
C ILE A 753 27.16 -18.09 1.41
N VAL A 754 28.40 -17.62 1.39
CA VAL A 754 28.94 -16.74 2.42
C VAL A 754 28.99 -15.32 1.88
N GLU A 755 28.31 -14.41 2.57
CA GLU A 755 28.21 -13.00 2.20
C GLU A 755 28.81 -12.12 3.30
N PHE A 756 29.73 -11.23 2.93
CA PHE A 756 30.29 -10.23 3.83
C PHE A 756 29.85 -8.81 3.44
N SER A 757 29.31 -8.07 4.42
CA SER A 757 29.00 -6.63 4.35
C SER A 757 28.17 -6.21 3.11
N ASP A 758 28.30 -4.95 2.66
CA ASP A 758 27.67 -4.31 1.50
C ASP A 758 28.73 -3.50 0.73
N GLY A 759 28.83 -3.68 -0.60
CA GLY A 759 29.84 -2.99 -1.42
C GLY A 759 29.66 -1.48 -1.41
N ILE A 760 28.41 -1.02 -1.53
CA ILE A 760 28.04 0.40 -1.47
C ILE A 760 28.42 1.03 -0.13
N LEU A 761 28.33 0.26 0.97
CA LEU A 761 28.75 0.73 2.28
C LEU A 761 30.28 0.87 2.36
N ALA A 762 31.03 -0.10 1.83
CA ALA A 762 32.49 -0.01 1.78
C ALA A 762 32.97 1.17 0.91
N ASP A 763 32.35 1.37 -0.26
CA ASP A 763 32.60 2.52 -1.13
C ASP A 763 32.32 3.84 -0.42
N TYR A 764 31.22 3.91 0.35
CA TYR A 764 30.97 5.04 1.22
C TYR A 764 32.16 5.22 2.15
N PHE A 765 32.53 4.25 2.99
CA PHE A 765 33.67 4.38 3.90
C PHE A 765 35.03 4.63 3.23
N GLY A 766 35.13 4.53 1.90
CA GLY A 766 36.33 4.83 1.12
C GLY A 766 37.45 3.82 1.35
N ALA A 767 37.10 2.60 1.77
CA ALA A 767 38.04 1.56 2.12
C ALA A 767 37.58 0.22 1.54
N SER A 768 38.53 -0.55 1.00
CA SER A 768 38.28 -1.97 0.73
C SER A 768 38.11 -2.67 2.07
N GLU A 769 36.90 -3.17 2.33
CA GLU A 769 36.58 -3.92 3.53
C GLU A 769 36.63 -5.41 3.23
N SER A 770 37.40 -6.16 4.03
CA SER A 770 37.45 -7.61 3.95
C SER A 770 37.58 -8.28 5.31
N VAL A 771 37.28 -9.58 5.36
CA VAL A 771 37.58 -10.49 6.46
C VAL A 771 38.11 -11.81 5.89
N TRP A 772 38.85 -12.57 6.69
CA TRP A 772 39.29 -13.91 6.30
C TRP A 772 38.44 -14.95 7.02
N LEU A 773 37.82 -15.87 6.27
CA LEU A 773 37.03 -16.96 6.81
C LEU A 773 37.67 -18.30 6.48
N GLU A 774 37.91 -19.12 7.51
CA GLU A 774 38.36 -20.50 7.38
C GLU A 774 37.21 -21.48 7.66
N VAL A 775 37.00 -22.44 6.76
CA VAL A 775 36.04 -23.55 6.92
C VAL A 775 36.62 -24.82 6.33
N GLY A 776 36.71 -25.87 7.14
CA GLY A 776 37.18 -27.18 6.68
C GLY A 776 38.60 -27.16 6.13
N GLY A 777 39.48 -26.33 6.69
CA GLY A 777 40.87 -26.19 6.27
C GLY A 777 41.10 -25.36 4.99
N ALA A 778 40.06 -24.70 4.47
CA ALA A 778 40.18 -23.73 3.39
C ALA A 778 39.88 -22.32 3.89
N THR A 779 40.70 -21.35 3.50
CA THR A 779 40.54 -19.94 3.85
C THR A 779 40.26 -19.11 2.61
N CYS A 780 39.25 -18.26 2.67
CA CYS A 780 39.00 -17.23 1.65
C CYS A 780 39.04 -15.85 2.30
N GLU A 781 39.53 -14.86 1.53
CA GLU A 781 39.24 -13.47 1.79
C GLU A 781 37.83 -13.18 1.26
N LEU A 782 36.94 -12.71 2.14
CA LEU A 782 35.60 -12.25 1.81
C LEU A 782 35.63 -10.73 1.75
N LYS A 783 35.15 -10.13 0.67
CA LYS A 783 35.15 -8.68 0.43
C LYS A 783 33.72 -8.16 0.38
N ALA A 784 33.54 -6.92 0.85
CA ALA A 784 32.25 -6.25 0.72
C ALA A 784 31.79 -6.13 -0.74
N SER A 785 32.73 -6.12 -1.69
CA SER A 785 32.50 -6.05 -3.13
C SER A 785 32.20 -7.39 -3.81
N ASP A 786 32.15 -8.50 -3.06
CA ASP A 786 31.88 -9.83 -3.63
C ASP A 786 30.50 -9.90 -4.31
N ASP A 787 30.34 -10.86 -5.22
CA ASP A 787 29.12 -11.05 -5.99
C ASP A 787 27.91 -11.28 -5.07
N ARG A 788 26.82 -10.56 -5.37
CA ARG A 788 25.53 -10.70 -4.67
C ARG A 788 24.41 -11.16 -5.60
N SER A 789 24.76 -11.63 -6.79
CA SER A 789 23.76 -12.10 -7.74
C SER A 789 22.84 -13.13 -7.07
N PHE A 790 21.54 -12.99 -7.29
CA PHE A 790 20.52 -13.87 -6.69
C PHE A 790 20.39 -13.86 -5.15
N ILE A 791 21.14 -13.04 -4.38
CA ILE A 791 20.96 -12.91 -2.91
C ILE A 791 19.83 -11.92 -2.61
N SER A 792 18.76 -12.37 -1.94
CA SER A 792 17.63 -11.54 -1.51
C SER A 792 17.60 -11.32 0.01
N THR A 793 16.84 -10.33 0.49
CA THR A 793 16.66 -10.09 1.95
C THR A 793 15.76 -11.09 2.67
N MET A 794 15.21 -12.07 1.94
CA MET A 794 14.38 -13.16 2.48
C MET A 794 15.09 -14.53 2.41
N GLY A 795 16.31 -14.59 1.88
CA GLY A 795 17.03 -15.84 1.63
C GLY A 795 16.25 -16.84 0.78
N ARG A 796 16.03 -18.06 1.29
CA ARG A 796 15.41 -19.19 0.56
C ARG A 796 13.88 -19.21 0.71
N GLU A 797 13.17 -19.29 -0.42
CA GLU A 797 11.72 -19.43 -0.63
C GLU A 797 10.87 -19.88 0.59
N SER A 798 10.33 -18.93 1.35
CA SER A 798 9.37 -19.24 2.43
C SER A 798 8.07 -18.41 2.40
N CYS A 799 7.89 -17.47 1.45
CA CYS A 799 6.69 -16.63 1.39
C CYS A 799 5.66 -16.96 0.29
N GLY A 800 5.80 -18.05 -0.48
CA GLY A 800 4.84 -18.34 -1.56
C GLY A 800 4.84 -17.24 -2.64
N SER A 801 3.67 -16.82 -3.13
CA SER A 801 3.49 -15.89 -4.27
C SER A 801 4.16 -14.50 -4.13
N TYR A 802 4.64 -14.13 -2.94
CA TYR A 802 5.15 -12.78 -2.63
C TYR A 802 6.64 -12.57 -2.95
N CYS A 803 7.38 -13.64 -3.23
CA CYS A 803 8.83 -13.63 -3.27
C CYS A 803 9.30 -14.53 -4.41
N GLY A 804 9.81 -13.91 -5.48
CA GLY A 804 10.23 -14.59 -6.71
C GLY A 804 11.34 -15.64 -6.54
N SER A 805 11.84 -16.07 -7.69
CA SER A 805 12.70 -17.23 -7.99
C SER A 805 13.69 -17.72 -6.90
N PRO A 806 13.96 -19.05 -6.85
CA PRO A 806 14.84 -19.66 -5.86
C PRO A 806 16.28 -19.13 -5.96
N PHE A 807 16.94 -19.05 -4.80
CA PHE A 807 18.35 -18.71 -4.70
C PHE A 807 19.23 -19.58 -5.60
N ARG A 808 20.18 -18.97 -6.32
CA ARG A 808 21.10 -19.66 -7.24
C ARG A 808 22.55 -19.42 -6.84
N THR A 809 23.33 -20.49 -6.76
CA THR A 809 24.78 -20.39 -6.62
C THR A 809 25.41 -20.04 -7.98
N SER A 810 26.52 -19.31 -7.95
CA SER A 810 27.31 -18.95 -9.13
C SER A 810 28.77 -19.28 -8.83
N ALA A 811 29.61 -19.39 -9.87
CA ALA A 811 31.05 -19.59 -9.68
C ALA A 811 31.75 -18.38 -9.03
N ARG A 812 31.11 -17.21 -9.03
CA ARG A 812 31.61 -15.97 -8.42
C ARG A 812 31.31 -15.88 -6.92
N HIS A 813 30.40 -16.70 -6.41
CA HIS A 813 30.07 -16.73 -4.99
C HIS A 813 31.09 -17.54 -4.18
N HIS A 814 31.35 -17.10 -2.95
CA HIS A 814 32.01 -17.94 -1.94
C HIS A 814 30.99 -18.97 -1.45
N VAL A 815 31.23 -20.26 -1.69
CA VAL A 815 30.28 -21.34 -1.38
C VAL A 815 30.93 -22.41 -0.51
N ILE A 816 30.31 -22.71 0.61
CA ILE A 816 30.64 -23.89 1.41
C ILE A 816 29.96 -25.10 0.77
N ARG A 817 30.75 -26.09 0.36
CA ARG A 817 30.25 -27.36 -0.22
C ARG A 817 30.98 -28.53 0.42
N GLY A 818 30.23 -29.53 0.88
CA GLY A 818 30.82 -30.72 1.51
C GLY A 818 31.69 -30.38 2.74
N GLY A 819 31.31 -29.38 3.52
CA GLY A 819 32.04 -28.96 4.72
C GLY A 819 33.29 -28.11 4.47
N ARG A 820 33.57 -27.71 3.23
CA ARG A 820 34.76 -26.92 2.86
C ARG A 820 34.38 -25.66 2.10
N LEU A 821 35.03 -24.54 2.44
CA LEU A 821 34.84 -23.27 1.73
C LEU A 821 35.54 -23.28 0.37
N ASN A 822 34.80 -22.95 -0.69
CA ASN A 822 35.32 -22.71 -2.03
C ASN A 822 35.25 -21.21 -2.31
N CYS A 823 36.39 -20.60 -2.65
CA CYS A 823 36.44 -19.16 -2.93
C CYS A 823 35.82 -18.86 -4.29
N GLY A 824 35.05 -17.78 -4.39
CA GLY A 824 34.47 -17.33 -5.65
C GLY A 824 35.55 -16.90 -6.65
N ASP A 825 35.36 -17.23 -7.93
CA ASP A 825 36.22 -16.80 -9.03
C ASP A 825 35.74 -15.46 -9.58
N LEU A 826 36.40 -14.37 -9.19
CA LEU A 826 36.09 -13.00 -9.63
C LEU A 826 36.29 -12.78 -11.14
N THR A 827 36.95 -13.70 -11.85
CA THR A 827 37.17 -13.64 -13.30
C THR A 827 36.17 -14.46 -14.10
N ALA A 828 35.32 -15.27 -13.44
CA ALA A 828 34.31 -16.06 -14.10
C ALA A 828 33.21 -15.17 -14.71
N PRO A 829 32.78 -15.41 -15.96
CA PRO A 829 31.65 -14.69 -16.54
C PRO A 829 30.37 -14.97 -15.73
N ALA A 830 29.46 -13.99 -15.66
CA ALA A 830 28.16 -14.16 -15.03
C ALA A 830 27.45 -15.38 -15.65
N THR A 831 27.14 -16.39 -14.83
CA THR A 831 26.49 -17.61 -15.30
C THR A 831 25.09 -17.26 -15.80
N THR A 832 24.92 -17.17 -17.12
CA THR A 832 23.57 -17.27 -17.71
C THR A 832 23.20 -18.74 -17.57
N THR A 833 22.39 -19.08 -16.56
CA THR A 833 21.78 -20.40 -16.51
C THR A 833 20.75 -20.46 -17.63
N THR A 834 21.21 -20.67 -18.85
CA THR A 834 20.35 -21.16 -19.92
C THR A 834 19.80 -22.47 -19.38
N THR A 835 18.51 -22.50 -19.07
CA THR A 835 17.80 -23.75 -18.84
C THR A 835 18.00 -24.56 -20.11
N THR A 836 18.98 -25.46 -20.10
CA THR A 836 19.07 -26.57 -21.04
C THR A 836 17.81 -27.40 -20.81
N THR A 837 16.73 -27.01 -21.49
CA THR A 837 15.87 -28.01 -22.09
C THR A 837 16.75 -28.67 -23.14
N SER A 838 17.37 -29.79 -22.77
CA SER A 838 17.98 -30.70 -23.73
C SER A 838 16.86 -31.25 -24.59
N ARG A 839 16.44 -30.47 -25.59
CA ARG A 839 15.85 -31.01 -26.80
C ARG A 839 17.05 -31.53 -27.57
N ASP A 840 17.29 -32.83 -27.45
CA ASP A 840 18.31 -33.52 -28.22
C ASP A 840 18.07 -33.22 -29.72
N PRO A 841 19.01 -32.57 -30.42
CA PRO A 841 18.89 -32.31 -31.86
C PRO A 841 18.77 -33.59 -32.70
N SER A 842 19.09 -34.75 -32.12
CA SER A 842 19.09 -36.04 -32.81
C SER A 842 17.70 -36.58 -33.19
N LEU A 843 16.63 -36.14 -32.49
CA LEU A 843 15.28 -36.68 -32.71
C LEU A 843 14.66 -36.20 -34.04
N ALA A 844 14.96 -34.96 -34.44
CA ALA A 844 14.41 -34.36 -35.64
C ALA A 844 15.12 -34.81 -36.92
N GLU A 845 16.42 -35.13 -36.85
CA GLU A 845 17.20 -35.55 -38.03
C GLU A 845 16.92 -37.00 -38.44
N CYS A 846 16.75 -37.94 -37.51
CA CYS A 846 16.48 -39.34 -37.86
C CYS A 846 15.12 -39.47 -38.57
N CYS A 847 14.09 -38.83 -38.02
CA CYS A 847 12.71 -38.98 -38.50
C CYS A 847 12.40 -38.12 -39.73
N ALA A 848 13.31 -37.26 -40.19
CA ALA A 848 13.08 -36.34 -41.31
C ALA A 848 12.74 -37.04 -42.64
N GLY A 849 13.10 -38.32 -42.80
CA GLY A 849 12.83 -39.13 -44.00
C GLY A 849 11.84 -40.28 -43.80
N CYS A 850 11.18 -40.39 -42.63
CA CYS A 850 10.30 -41.52 -42.30
C CYS A 850 8.83 -41.10 -42.25
N ASP A 851 7.96 -41.78 -43.02
CA ASP A 851 6.49 -41.59 -43.02
C ASP A 851 5.80 -42.24 -41.79
N GLY A 852 6.43 -42.17 -40.62
CA GLY A 852 5.97 -42.78 -39.35
C GLY A 852 6.70 -44.07 -38.96
N GLY A 853 6.32 -44.64 -37.81
CA GLY A 853 6.96 -45.84 -37.24
C GLY A 853 8.16 -45.50 -36.34
N PHE A 854 9.31 -46.11 -36.60
CA PHE A 854 10.55 -45.93 -35.84
C PHE A 854 11.78 -45.73 -36.74
N CYS A 855 12.77 -44.96 -36.30
CA CYS A 855 14.03 -44.70 -37.01
C CYS A 855 15.24 -45.13 -36.17
N SER A 856 16.26 -45.69 -36.82
CA SER A 856 17.53 -46.04 -36.17
C SER A 856 18.54 -44.89 -36.26
N PRO A 857 18.88 -44.19 -35.17
CA PRO A 857 19.76 -43.00 -35.21
C PRO A 857 21.17 -43.30 -35.71
N GLY A 858 21.65 -44.55 -35.58
CA GLY A 858 22.95 -44.94 -36.12
C GLY A 858 22.99 -45.17 -37.64
N SER A 859 21.83 -45.30 -38.31
CA SER A 859 21.77 -45.65 -39.75
C SER A 859 20.78 -44.83 -40.58
N GLY A 860 19.88 -44.06 -39.96
CA GLY A 860 18.83 -43.29 -40.65
C GLY A 860 17.74 -44.13 -41.34
N SER A 861 17.70 -45.45 -41.12
CA SER A 861 16.70 -46.34 -41.72
C SER A 861 15.39 -46.36 -40.94
N CYS A 862 14.26 -46.39 -41.66
CA CYS A 862 12.90 -46.42 -41.11
C CYS A 862 12.35 -47.84 -40.97
N TYR A 863 11.62 -48.11 -39.89
CA TYR A 863 11.04 -49.40 -39.55
C TYR A 863 9.59 -49.25 -39.07
N ALA A 864 8.74 -50.23 -39.41
CA ALA A 864 7.33 -50.20 -39.02
C ALA A 864 7.10 -50.58 -37.54
N THR A 865 8.03 -51.32 -36.92
CA THR A 865 7.93 -51.79 -35.52
C THR A 865 9.27 -51.62 -34.79
N GLN A 866 9.21 -51.40 -33.48
CA GLN A 866 10.40 -51.24 -32.64
C GLN A 866 11.05 -52.60 -32.38
N ALA A 867 11.93 -53.02 -33.27
CA ALA A 867 12.67 -54.27 -33.12
C ALA A 867 13.84 -54.16 -32.12
N LYS A 868 14.31 -52.93 -31.86
CA LYS A 868 15.39 -52.63 -30.92
C LYS A 868 15.04 -51.39 -30.12
N ASP A 869 15.40 -51.41 -28.85
CA ASP A 869 14.98 -50.43 -27.85
C ASP A 869 15.55 -49.03 -28.13
N TYR A 870 16.64 -48.92 -28.90
CA TYR A 870 17.26 -47.64 -29.28
C TYR A 870 16.64 -47.00 -30.54
N TYR A 871 15.65 -47.62 -31.18
CA TYR A 871 14.96 -47.00 -32.31
C TYR A 871 14.01 -45.89 -31.80
N GLU A 872 14.07 -44.72 -32.43
CA GLU A 872 13.30 -43.52 -32.10
C GLU A 872 11.94 -43.52 -32.80
N SER A 873 10.86 -43.10 -32.14
CA SER A 873 9.53 -43.08 -32.75
C SER A 873 9.28 -41.82 -33.59
N CYS A 874 8.80 -42.00 -34.83
CA CYS A 874 8.65 -40.92 -35.81
C CYS A 874 7.19 -40.49 -36.07
N SER A 875 6.22 -40.96 -35.29
CA SER A 875 4.80 -40.65 -35.51
C SER A 875 4.39 -39.34 -34.81
N GLN A 876 4.19 -38.27 -35.57
CA GLN A 876 3.63 -37.00 -35.07
C GLN A 876 2.10 -37.10 -34.92
N PRO A 877 1.48 -36.61 -33.82
CA PRO A 877 0.03 -36.56 -33.68
C PRO A 877 -0.58 -35.23 -34.16
N SER A 878 -1.63 -35.28 -34.98
CA SER A 878 -2.60 -34.19 -35.25
C SER A 878 -3.92 -34.77 -35.83
N PRO A 879 -5.06 -34.04 -35.89
CA PRO A 879 -6.09 -33.89 -34.86
C PRO A 879 -7.45 -34.59 -35.19
N SER A 880 -8.20 -35.00 -34.14
CA SER A 880 -9.66 -35.33 -33.96
C SER A 880 -10.51 -35.93 -35.12
N PRO A 881 -11.38 -36.96 -34.90
CA PRO A 881 -12.71 -36.78 -34.29
C PRO A 881 -13.32 -38.02 -33.52
N ALA A 882 -14.44 -37.81 -32.80
CA ALA A 882 -15.35 -38.83 -32.20
C ALA A 882 -16.21 -39.57 -33.28
N PRO A 883 -17.16 -40.53 -33.04
CA PRO A 883 -17.79 -41.06 -31.79
C PRO A 883 -18.15 -42.62 -31.73
N VAL A 884 -18.59 -43.12 -30.54
CA VAL A 884 -19.71 -44.09 -30.15
C VAL A 884 -19.85 -45.47 -30.89
N PRO A 885 -20.21 -46.66 -30.29
CA PRO A 885 -21.40 -46.94 -29.43
C PRO A 885 -21.32 -48.00 -28.29
N THR A 886 -22.41 -47.97 -27.51
CA THR A 886 -22.97 -48.88 -26.48
C THR A 886 -23.09 -50.38 -26.83
N THR A 887 -23.02 -51.27 -25.82
CA THR A 887 -24.17 -52.10 -25.34
C THR A 887 -23.86 -52.95 -24.09
N THR A 888 -24.78 -52.85 -23.11
CA THR A 888 -25.31 -53.80 -22.11
C THR A 888 -24.85 -55.27 -22.07
N THR A 889 -24.64 -55.83 -20.86
CA THR A 889 -25.57 -56.77 -20.18
C THR A 889 -25.08 -57.23 -18.79
N GLN A 890 -26.04 -57.37 -17.86
CA GLN A 890 -25.99 -58.03 -16.54
C GLN A 890 -26.27 -59.55 -16.71
N PRO A 891 -26.05 -60.46 -15.71
CA PRO A 891 -26.91 -60.56 -14.51
C PRO A 891 -26.26 -61.11 -13.21
N SER A 892 -26.97 -60.97 -12.08
CA SER A 892 -26.71 -61.59 -10.76
C SER A 892 -26.85 -63.13 -10.77
N PRO A 893 -26.35 -63.88 -9.74
CA PRO A 893 -27.13 -64.11 -8.51
C PRO A 893 -26.32 -64.19 -7.20
N SER A 894 -27.00 -63.97 -6.06
CA SER A 894 -26.60 -64.38 -4.69
C SER A 894 -26.74 -65.91 -4.53
N PRO A 895 -26.11 -66.62 -3.55
CA PRO A 895 -26.22 -66.36 -2.10
C PRO A 895 -24.95 -66.66 -1.23
N ALA A 896 -25.01 -66.22 0.04
CA ALA A 896 -24.09 -66.51 1.16
C ALA A 896 -24.24 -67.97 1.71
N PRO A 897 -23.69 -68.42 2.89
CA PRO A 897 -22.88 -67.78 3.95
C PRO A 897 -21.77 -68.67 4.64
N VAL A 898 -21.17 -68.08 5.70
CA VAL A 898 -20.21 -68.46 6.78
C VAL A 898 -20.38 -69.87 7.44
N PRO A 899 -19.47 -70.39 8.32
CA PRO A 899 -19.28 -69.91 9.74
C PRO A 899 -17.79 -70.03 10.23
N THR A 900 -17.25 -69.53 11.34
CA THR A 900 -17.65 -68.90 12.62
C THR A 900 -16.32 -68.54 13.33
N THR A 901 -16.17 -67.69 14.36
CA THR A 901 -16.87 -67.62 15.65
C THR A 901 -16.34 -66.36 16.38
N THR A 902 -17.20 -65.37 16.68
CA THR A 902 -17.81 -65.02 18.00
C THR A 902 -16.91 -64.18 18.92
N THR A 903 -17.37 -63.12 19.60
CA THR A 903 -18.73 -62.69 20.04
C THR A 903 -18.59 -61.21 20.43
N ALA A 904 -19.34 -60.29 19.83
CA ALA A 904 -20.67 -59.79 20.23
C ALA A 904 -20.59 -58.48 21.05
N ALA A 905 -21.19 -57.46 20.45
CA ALA A 905 -21.56 -56.19 21.05
C ALA A 905 -22.87 -56.32 21.85
N THR A 906 -23.06 -55.40 22.80
CA THR A 906 -24.37 -55.06 23.37
C THR A 906 -24.76 -53.65 22.91
N THR A 907 -26.05 -53.46 22.67
CA THR A 907 -26.80 -52.31 22.16
C THR A 907 -26.72 -51.04 23.04
N PRO A 908 -27.15 -49.86 22.52
CA PRO A 908 -26.79 -48.55 23.04
C PRO A 908 -27.69 -48.07 24.18
N ALA A 909 -27.07 -47.39 25.15
CA ALA A 909 -27.72 -46.61 26.20
C ALA A 909 -27.40 -45.11 25.99
N PRO A 910 -28.28 -44.20 26.45
CA PRO A 910 -28.30 -42.80 26.06
C PRO A 910 -27.31 -41.95 26.87
N GLY A 911 -26.79 -40.88 26.25
CA GLY A 911 -25.93 -39.90 26.92
C GLY A 911 -24.45 -40.14 26.67
N GLY A 912 -23.96 -39.81 25.47
CA GLY A 912 -22.53 -39.69 25.22
C GLY A 912 -22.03 -38.37 25.80
N GLU A 913 -21.38 -38.44 26.95
CA GLU A 913 -20.70 -37.31 27.58
C GLU A 913 -19.59 -36.79 26.64
N LEU A 914 -19.46 -35.46 26.51
CA LEU A 914 -18.40 -34.84 25.71
C LEU A 914 -17.02 -35.26 26.23
N ALA A 915 -16.00 -35.30 25.35
CA ALA A 915 -14.64 -35.61 25.76
C ALA A 915 -14.17 -34.64 26.87
N PRO A 916 -13.35 -35.08 27.86
CA PRO A 916 -13.00 -34.26 29.03
C PRO A 916 -12.39 -32.90 28.69
N CYS A 917 -11.65 -32.79 27.57
CA CYS A 917 -11.09 -31.52 27.11
C CYS A 917 -12.10 -30.53 26.54
N CYS A 918 -13.37 -30.92 26.38
CA CYS A 918 -14.44 -30.07 25.89
C CYS A 918 -15.07 -29.21 26.99
N ALA A 919 -14.68 -29.40 28.25
CA ALA A 919 -15.15 -28.60 29.38
C ALA A 919 -14.64 -27.15 29.25
N GLY A 920 -15.36 -26.32 28.49
CA GLY A 920 -14.98 -24.94 28.15
C GLY A 920 -15.05 -24.59 26.66
N CYS A 921 -15.30 -25.58 25.78
CA CYS A 921 -15.39 -25.36 24.34
C CYS A 921 -16.84 -25.15 23.89
N VAL A 922 -17.10 -24.10 23.11
CA VAL A 922 -18.42 -23.81 22.51
C VAL A 922 -18.50 -24.48 21.13
N GLY A 923 -18.56 -25.82 21.10
CA GLY A 923 -18.51 -26.61 19.87
C GLY A 923 -17.10 -26.74 19.27
N GLY A 924 -16.97 -27.41 18.12
CA GLY A 924 -15.68 -27.63 17.46
C GLY A 924 -14.95 -28.88 17.94
N PHE A 925 -13.64 -28.78 18.12
CA PHE A 925 -12.75 -29.87 18.54
C PHE A 925 -11.81 -29.39 19.66
N CYS A 926 -11.51 -30.23 20.65
CA CYS A 926 -10.52 -29.95 21.69
C CYS A 926 -9.27 -30.82 21.55
N SER A 927 -8.12 -30.28 21.94
CA SER A 927 -6.91 -31.06 22.12
C SER A 927 -6.87 -31.65 23.52
N PRO A 928 -6.85 -32.99 23.71
CA PRO A 928 -6.72 -33.60 25.03
C PRO A 928 -5.33 -33.39 25.68
N ILE A 929 -4.37 -32.83 24.94
CA ILE A 929 -3.01 -32.54 25.42
C ILE A 929 -2.92 -31.11 25.95
N SER A 930 -3.56 -30.14 25.28
CA SER A 930 -3.44 -28.72 25.60
C SER A 930 -4.71 -28.09 26.20
N ASN A 931 -5.83 -28.81 26.23
CA ASN A 931 -7.16 -28.32 26.62
C ASN A 931 -7.64 -27.07 25.85
N SER A 932 -7.08 -26.82 24.66
CA SER A 932 -7.47 -25.71 23.80
C SER A 932 -8.57 -26.13 22.83
N CYS A 933 -9.48 -25.20 22.52
CA CYS A 933 -10.61 -25.40 21.61
C CYS A 933 -10.26 -24.91 20.19
N TYR A 934 -10.70 -25.65 19.18
CA TYR A 934 -10.44 -25.39 17.77
C TYR A 934 -11.73 -25.52 16.95
N ALA A 935 -11.89 -24.68 15.93
CA ALA A 935 -13.07 -24.73 15.07
C ALA A 935 -13.08 -25.96 14.13
N THR A 936 -11.90 -26.45 13.75
CA THR A 936 -11.71 -27.56 12.80
C THR A 936 -10.73 -28.61 13.31
N GLN A 937 -10.89 -29.86 12.87
CA GLN A 937 -9.99 -30.95 13.24
C GLN A 937 -8.73 -30.92 12.36
N VAL A 938 -7.72 -30.18 12.79
CA VAL A 938 -6.43 -30.09 12.07
C VAL A 938 -5.52 -31.30 12.40
N LYS A 939 -5.78 -31.97 13.52
CA LYS A 939 -5.01 -33.15 13.95
C LYS A 939 -5.94 -34.26 14.39
N ASP A 940 -5.61 -35.48 13.99
CA ASP A 940 -6.47 -36.65 14.17
C ASP A 940 -6.77 -36.98 15.65
N TYR A 941 -5.88 -36.57 16.57
CA TYR A 941 -6.07 -36.81 17.99
C TYR A 941 -7.01 -35.81 18.70
N TYR A 942 -7.45 -34.74 18.02
CA TYR A 942 -8.42 -33.80 18.58
C TYR A 942 -9.79 -34.49 18.77
N LYS A 943 -10.51 -34.12 19.82
CA LYS A 943 -11.80 -34.70 20.18
C LYS A 943 -12.94 -33.76 19.84
N SER A 944 -13.98 -34.28 19.20
CA SER A 944 -15.17 -33.50 18.87
C SER A 944 -15.90 -33.03 20.12
N CYS A 945 -16.25 -31.74 20.15
CA CYS A 945 -17.01 -31.07 21.20
C CYS A 945 -18.42 -30.68 20.75
N PHE A 946 -18.88 -31.16 19.59
CA PHE A 946 -20.23 -30.91 19.12
C PHE A 946 -21.24 -31.72 19.94
N GLN A 947 -22.16 -31.03 20.62
CA GLN A 947 -23.27 -31.70 21.30
C GLN A 947 -24.31 -32.18 20.29
N PRO A 948 -24.95 -33.34 20.52
CA PRO A 948 -26.06 -33.78 19.67
C PRO A 948 -27.26 -32.82 19.83
N LEU A 949 -27.75 -32.30 18.72
CA LEU A 949 -28.92 -31.40 18.66
C LEU A 949 -30.21 -32.17 19.02
N SER A 950 -30.96 -31.68 20.00
CA SER A 950 -32.35 -32.10 20.25
C SER A 950 -33.33 -31.43 19.27
N PRO A 951 -34.48 -32.06 18.92
CA PRO A 951 -35.43 -31.49 17.96
C PRO A 951 -36.18 -30.27 18.52
N ALA A 952 -36.46 -29.30 17.64
CA ALA A 952 -37.09 -28.02 17.95
C ALA A 952 -38.56 -28.11 18.40
N PRO A 953 -39.03 -27.20 19.29
CA PRO A 953 -40.45 -26.92 19.47
C PRO A 953 -40.92 -25.57 18.86
N SER A 954 -42.22 -25.56 18.54
CA SER A 954 -43.04 -24.57 17.81
C SER A 954 -43.27 -23.22 18.56
N PRO A 955 -43.85 -22.18 17.91
CA PRO A 955 -43.71 -20.77 18.34
C PRO A 955 -44.84 -20.19 19.21
N THR A 956 -44.53 -19.02 19.79
CA THR A 956 -45.37 -17.92 20.40
C THR A 956 -45.61 -17.94 21.93
N PRO A 957 -45.93 -16.80 22.61
CA PRO A 957 -45.83 -15.35 22.28
C PRO A 957 -45.16 -14.45 23.37
N VAL A 958 -45.02 -13.15 23.06
CA VAL A 958 -44.41 -12.01 23.80
C VAL A 958 -45.12 -11.65 25.13
N PRO A 959 -44.39 -11.14 26.16
CA PRO A 959 -44.62 -9.78 26.69
C PRO A 959 -43.34 -8.97 27.09
N VAL A 960 -43.49 -7.64 27.20
CA VAL A 960 -42.52 -6.55 27.49
C VAL A 960 -42.76 -6.03 28.95
N PRO A 961 -42.03 -5.05 29.53
CA PRO A 961 -40.62 -4.94 29.97
C PRO A 961 -40.47 -4.69 31.51
N SER A 962 -39.25 -4.71 32.07
CA SER A 962 -38.91 -3.87 33.24
C SER A 962 -37.40 -3.68 33.50
N THR A 963 -36.97 -2.41 33.42
CA THR A 963 -36.04 -1.66 34.29
C THR A 963 -34.87 -2.36 35.02
N GLY A 964 -33.65 -1.88 34.80
CA GLY A 964 -32.53 -2.09 35.74
C GLY A 964 -31.15 -1.63 35.25
N SER A 965 -30.78 -0.38 35.60
CA SER A 965 -29.41 0.13 35.87
C SER A 965 -28.20 -0.45 35.11
N VAL A 966 -27.64 0.33 34.17
CA VAL A 966 -26.29 0.12 33.62
C VAL A 966 -25.28 0.78 34.56
N THR A 967 -24.46 -0.04 35.23
CA THR A 967 -23.25 0.40 35.94
C THR A 967 -22.08 0.26 34.97
N TRP A 968 -21.40 1.36 34.67
CA TRP A 968 -20.20 1.37 33.83
C TRP A 968 -19.04 0.71 34.59
N ILE A 969 -18.67 -0.51 34.17
CA ILE A 969 -17.41 -1.15 34.57
C ILE A 969 -16.43 -0.98 33.41
N PHE A 970 -15.46 -0.09 33.60
CA PHE A 970 -14.25 -0.03 32.78
C PHE A 970 -13.51 -1.38 32.87
N HIS A 971 -13.17 -1.97 31.72
CA HIS A 971 -12.17 -3.03 31.63
C HIS A 971 -11.00 -2.55 30.78
N PRO A 972 -9.79 -2.45 31.36
CA PRO A 972 -8.56 -2.21 30.62
C PRO A 972 -7.89 -3.55 30.32
N ALA A 973 -7.78 -3.93 29.04
CA ALA A 973 -6.80 -4.93 28.59
C ALA A 973 -6.72 -4.94 27.05
N LEU A 974 -5.99 -3.98 26.51
CA LEU A 974 -5.29 -4.12 25.24
C LEU A 974 -3.92 -4.73 25.58
N ASN A 975 -3.70 -5.99 25.19
CA ASN A 975 -2.36 -6.55 25.02
C ASN A 975 -2.42 -7.73 24.03
N CYS A 976 -1.53 -7.63 23.04
CA CYS A 976 -1.02 -8.68 22.15
C CYS A 976 -1.85 -9.10 20.92
N TRP A 977 -1.41 -8.55 19.78
CA TRP A 977 -1.06 -9.19 18.48
C TRP A 977 -1.99 -10.26 17.89
#